data_AF-A0A6C0LYC7-F1
#
_entry.id   AF-A0A6C0LYC7-F1
#
_cell.length_a   1.000
_cell.length_b   1.000
_cell.length_c   1.000
_cell.angle_alpha   90.00
_cell.angle_beta   90.00
_cell.angle_gamma   90.00
#
_symmetry.space_group_name_H-M   'P 1'
#
loop_
_entity.id
_entity.type
_entity.pdbx_description
1 polymer ?
#
loop_
_entity_poly.entity_id
_entity_poly.type
_entity_poly.pdbx_seq_one_letter_code
_entity_poly.pdbx_strand_id
1 'polypeptide(L)'
;MDLQDTIINKAITTFIPNLNPIHIEFLRNHIYDLTRHINSRFHLNSELKNQFTQNNNRDIVALLKSIVPYTENKNHLIKSLEDFILPTISNYSFDHTSFSLDNITSNVQLLKKTIDIVSNKLFINWINIVPMTINNYKETSAWKYSQNILDNLSIEEPFHGIHFYDIYNTLNKFLYQDVIHLKWLLYEVVFVSNTRPMLYYNLLDEYFPIQYLQIYRNLDDVPSKQTIMYKWQSLQQEANLSTEEGDKKYHFLKSILLHYSRKYNINFPERNIRLEADEDDDSIDNKDIYLNFCKDVPLSRLFEYLHDTIKEFQLTWYGKSILYTKPNWDNINISGNTYYFSYKNFYNFAKFICKRNDQDDIAHKLQDNVIANIINIIKNEDVSLNNVIRATYGTKFNNNLPALNVAINNFVRSNLLNVVFESHICHGLFSQFIPNKYLTDYKYVGDDFDIRSVTIKKALKKNIYQYENAYYYLTGKPYSELILYDKNGKRVSYFEYMLNGSSWYAYYSMDWLFQVNMYHCFLNNRLMLITGATGQGKSTQIPKLLHYGLRCFDLISIPKITSTQPRTIPTRENAVFISTEMGVPIKQYSKSIDIDVNSFDTYIQYQSQTDRSKINNNTTYIREVTDGLLFEKLLGEDKIQEQIIIIDEAHEHNRNMDLILTLMKDYMYKNPTLRLVITSATMEDDEQIYRRYYKNLSSIDVVDKRVHLAPPFEPSRYNLYDNFLLKNPKDYDEAQNLGIAKTIEITNKNKKGDILFFSVGKKDIMEIIKELNEKLPSHTIALPFFRELAPEWIKIITNISSNWDKINFDRSKLVEVINGDEVKRDNRQTYTQAVIVATNIAEASITIDSLMYVIDTGYYNHVYYDPIKRYTQLEVIPISDTSRLQRRGRVGRTSDGYIYYMYTDNSRKQVKKKYAICDDDFTIAMYKLLSKYDINTILDKSGSFYIIHPCEDTIDRNSLGMIIKGNTSKMDIFKYVAESYGLITNNIRDTTYQVILDELRNFQNENEAEMMTFSLIRTLYFAYSYKCLNEVLCILIMLRSNNFQKLIKLHLPNQSEIIQLWNLSKRFYRLLKKTPISTTIDTSSVNKYNTWVRNYMEKKGDINMWNKIPISRDEFLRLHTNTDIDDIVPEFNYDDTALIAYLKGKTNITETNILSFTRSFVRNMTYIPLKCRKLKFGSLIDIKRSDNIEENIINAFTKGFPLNKINISGSKAQNINGINYTFTKSKHNILSPYGEFLHITYNMENEPDILTQIKS
;
A
#
# COMPACT_ATOMS: atom_id res chain seq x y z
N MET A 1 -12.46 -34.91 27.58
CA MET A 1 -13.63 -34.78 26.70
C MET A 1 -13.49 -35.86 25.65
N ASP A 2 -14.29 -36.90 25.75
CA ASP A 2 -13.94 -38.16 25.10
C ASP A 2 -14.51 -38.16 23.69
N LEU A 3 -13.77 -37.52 22.77
CA LEU A 3 -13.86 -37.82 21.34
C LEU A 3 -13.49 -39.30 21.16
N GLN A 4 -14.23 -40.02 20.33
CA GLN A 4 -13.93 -41.43 20.09
C GLN A 4 -12.77 -41.56 19.10
N ASP A 5 -11.90 -42.56 19.29
CA ASP A 5 -10.79 -42.85 18.36
C ASP A 5 -11.28 -43.00 16.92
N THR A 6 -12.46 -43.59 16.72
CA THR A 6 -13.13 -43.74 15.43
C THR A 6 -13.37 -42.40 14.72
N ILE A 7 -13.65 -41.32 15.46
CA ILE A 7 -13.91 -39.98 14.91
C ILE A 7 -12.60 -39.32 14.48
N ILE A 8 -11.57 -39.36 15.34
CA ILE A 8 -10.26 -38.75 15.04
C ILE A 8 -9.55 -39.53 13.94
N ASN A 9 -9.51 -40.87 14.02
CA ASN A 9 -8.94 -41.71 12.97
C ASN A 9 -9.64 -41.47 11.63
N LYS A 10 -10.98 -41.34 11.60
CA LYS A 10 -11.72 -40.98 10.37
C LYS A 10 -11.34 -39.59 9.85
N ALA A 11 -11.15 -38.60 10.73
CA ALA A 11 -10.71 -37.26 10.31
C ALA A 11 -9.29 -37.30 9.71
N ILE A 12 -8.37 -38.03 10.34
CA ILE A 12 -6.99 -38.23 9.85
C ILE A 12 -7.00 -38.94 8.49
N THR A 13 -7.71 -40.07 8.34
CA THR A 13 -7.73 -40.80 7.06
C THR A 13 -8.53 -40.10 5.96
N THR A 14 -9.45 -39.21 6.29
CA THR A 14 -10.10 -38.34 5.29
C THR A 14 -9.16 -37.22 4.84
N PHE A 15 -8.26 -36.74 5.71
CA PHE A 15 -7.26 -35.71 5.39
C PHE A 15 -6.00 -36.26 4.69
N ILE A 16 -5.46 -37.39 5.15
CA ILE A 16 -4.27 -38.07 4.63
C ILE A 16 -4.58 -39.57 4.48
N PRO A 17 -5.11 -40.04 3.32
CA PRO A 17 -5.68 -41.39 3.21
C PRO A 17 -4.69 -42.57 3.30
N ASN A 18 -3.41 -42.36 3.03
CA ASN A 18 -2.42 -43.45 2.89
C ASN A 18 -1.38 -43.46 4.02
N LEU A 19 -1.61 -42.70 5.09
CA LEU A 19 -0.68 -42.56 6.20
C LEU A 19 -0.55 -43.88 6.97
N ASN A 20 0.68 -44.24 7.37
CA ASN A 20 0.91 -45.48 8.12
C ASN A 20 0.27 -45.46 9.54
N PRO A 21 -0.02 -46.62 10.16
CA PRO A 21 -0.72 -46.68 11.45
C PRO A 21 0.00 -45.97 12.61
N ILE A 22 1.33 -45.99 12.63
CA ILE A 22 2.16 -45.34 13.67
C ILE A 22 1.98 -43.83 13.61
N HIS A 23 1.94 -43.27 12.40
CA HIS A 23 1.78 -41.83 12.19
C HIS A 23 0.33 -41.37 12.39
N ILE A 24 -0.65 -42.24 12.12
CA ILE A 24 -2.05 -42.02 12.52
C ILE A 24 -2.16 -41.94 14.06
N GLU A 25 -1.48 -42.85 14.78
CA GLU A 25 -1.43 -42.82 16.24
C GLU A 25 -0.71 -41.58 16.79
N PHE A 26 0.43 -41.21 16.21
CA PHE A 26 1.16 -39.97 16.55
C PHE A 26 0.27 -38.72 16.40
N LEU A 27 -0.37 -38.53 15.24
CA LEU A 27 -1.29 -37.41 15.02
C LEU A 27 -2.51 -37.47 15.95
N ARG A 28 -3.08 -38.66 16.19
CA ARG A 28 -4.22 -38.85 17.11
C ARG A 28 -3.85 -38.40 18.52
N ASN A 29 -2.67 -38.76 19.02
CA ASN A 29 -2.21 -38.38 20.35
C ASN A 29 -2.06 -36.86 20.49
N HIS A 30 -1.47 -36.19 19.50
CA HIS A 30 -1.39 -34.72 19.49
C HIS A 30 -2.75 -34.02 19.35
N ILE A 31 -3.70 -34.58 18.58
CA ILE A 31 -5.08 -34.06 18.51
C ILE A 31 -5.81 -34.24 19.85
N TYR A 32 -5.65 -35.36 20.55
CA TYR A 32 -6.21 -35.52 21.90
C TYR A 32 -5.64 -34.52 22.90
N ASP A 33 -4.33 -34.30 22.85
CA ASP A 33 -3.64 -33.34 23.70
C ASP A 33 -4.10 -31.89 23.42
N LEU A 34 -4.16 -31.49 22.15
CA LEU A 34 -4.67 -30.18 21.74
C LEU A 34 -6.17 -29.99 22.05
N THR A 35 -7.02 -30.99 21.83
CA THR A 35 -8.46 -30.86 22.16
C THR A 35 -8.71 -30.80 23.66
N ARG A 36 -7.90 -31.47 24.49
CA ARG A 36 -7.90 -31.30 25.95
C ARG A 36 -7.47 -29.88 26.34
N HIS A 37 -6.41 -29.36 25.71
CA HIS A 37 -5.87 -28.02 25.94
C HIS A 37 -6.84 -26.90 25.53
N ILE A 38 -7.52 -27.04 24.39
CA ILE A 38 -8.59 -26.12 23.97
C ILE A 38 -9.74 -26.17 24.98
N ASN A 39 -10.14 -27.36 25.44
CA ASN A 39 -11.22 -27.49 26.41
C ASN A 39 -10.90 -26.80 27.75
N SER A 40 -9.67 -26.89 28.25
CA SER A 40 -9.25 -26.17 29.47
C SER A 40 -9.12 -24.66 29.28
N ARG A 41 -8.78 -24.18 28.07
CA ARG A 41 -8.65 -22.74 27.80
C ARG A 41 -9.95 -22.02 27.52
N PHE A 42 -10.88 -22.66 26.80
CA PHE A 42 -12.15 -22.02 26.44
C PHE A 42 -13.29 -22.35 27.41
N HIS A 43 -13.11 -23.27 28.37
CA HIS A 43 -14.06 -23.59 29.45
C HIS A 43 -15.46 -23.98 28.97
N LEU A 44 -15.50 -25.02 28.15
CA LEU A 44 -16.69 -25.33 27.36
C LEU A 44 -17.45 -26.53 27.91
N ASN A 45 -18.77 -26.42 27.85
CA ASN A 45 -19.71 -27.50 28.14
C ASN A 45 -19.66 -28.58 27.04
N SER A 46 -20.53 -29.59 27.13
CA SER A 46 -20.68 -30.67 26.13
C SER A 46 -20.88 -30.18 24.68
N GLU A 47 -21.24 -28.91 24.47
CA GLU A 47 -21.38 -28.28 23.16
C GLU A 47 -20.06 -28.20 22.37
N LEU A 48 -18.88 -28.17 23.00
CA LEU A 48 -17.60 -28.26 22.26
C LEU A 48 -17.44 -29.62 21.56
N LYS A 49 -17.91 -30.72 22.17
CA LYS A 49 -17.88 -32.04 21.53
C LYS A 49 -18.78 -32.07 20.29
N ASN A 50 -19.93 -31.38 20.36
CA ASN A 50 -20.79 -31.19 19.19
C ASN A 50 -20.06 -30.33 18.15
N GLN A 51 -19.45 -29.22 18.54
CA GLN A 51 -18.68 -28.34 17.64
C GLN A 51 -17.60 -29.09 16.85
N PHE A 52 -16.72 -29.86 17.52
CA PHE A 52 -15.69 -30.64 16.84
C PHE A 52 -16.21 -31.75 15.92
N THR A 53 -17.46 -32.18 16.06
CA THR A 53 -18.08 -33.25 15.26
C THR A 53 -19.03 -32.74 14.17
N GLN A 54 -19.22 -31.43 14.06
CA GLN A 54 -20.01 -30.82 12.98
C GLN A 54 -19.35 -31.02 11.60
N ASN A 55 -20.20 -30.98 10.56
CA ASN A 55 -19.78 -30.82 9.15
C ASN A 55 -18.64 -31.77 8.72
N ASN A 56 -18.77 -33.08 9.01
CA ASN A 56 -17.73 -34.10 8.79
C ASN A 56 -16.40 -33.85 9.54
N ASN A 57 -16.48 -33.54 10.84
CA ASN A 57 -15.32 -33.32 11.71
C ASN A 57 -14.41 -32.16 11.22
N ARG A 58 -15.01 -31.15 10.57
CA ARG A 58 -14.29 -30.04 9.92
C ARG A 58 -13.25 -29.39 10.84
N ASP A 59 -13.66 -29.09 12.07
CA ASP A 59 -12.83 -28.42 13.07
C ASP A 59 -11.61 -29.30 13.48
N ILE A 60 -11.76 -30.62 13.55
CA ILE A 60 -10.62 -31.54 13.79
C ILE A 60 -9.64 -31.50 12.61
N VAL A 61 -10.13 -31.31 11.38
CA VAL A 61 -9.27 -31.22 10.19
C VAL A 61 -8.64 -29.83 10.03
N ALA A 62 -9.29 -28.78 10.53
CA ALA A 62 -8.65 -27.47 10.69
C ALA A 62 -7.50 -27.53 11.72
N LEU A 63 -7.66 -28.27 12.82
CA LEU A 63 -6.57 -28.55 13.77
C LEU A 63 -5.42 -29.34 13.11
N LEU A 64 -5.71 -30.41 12.35
CA LEU A 64 -4.68 -31.16 11.62
C LEU A 64 -3.89 -30.26 10.66
N LYS A 65 -4.55 -29.34 9.93
CA LYS A 65 -3.92 -28.33 9.07
C LYS A 65 -3.09 -27.27 9.82
N SER A 66 -3.23 -27.15 11.14
CA SER A 66 -2.42 -26.24 11.97
C SER A 66 -1.17 -26.94 12.53
N ILE A 67 -1.22 -28.28 12.64
CA ILE A 67 -0.14 -29.13 13.16
C ILE A 67 0.86 -29.51 12.07
N VAL A 68 0.35 -29.77 10.85
CA VAL A 68 1.11 -30.30 9.72
C VAL A 68 1.20 -29.24 8.61
N PRO A 69 2.36 -29.07 7.93
CA PRO A 69 2.52 -28.09 6.85
C PRO A 69 1.49 -28.23 5.74
N TYR A 70 1.22 -27.12 5.04
CA TYR A 70 0.28 -27.13 3.95
C TYR A 70 0.81 -27.93 2.74
N THR A 71 0.04 -28.92 2.29
CA THR A 71 0.31 -29.69 1.06
C THR A 71 -0.91 -29.74 0.15
N GLU A 72 -0.75 -29.38 -1.12
CA GLU A 72 -1.74 -29.70 -2.14
C GLU A 72 -1.52 -31.13 -2.67
N ASN A 73 -2.40 -32.02 -2.22
CA ASN A 73 -2.39 -33.45 -2.52
C ASN A 73 -2.82 -33.74 -3.97
N LYS A 74 -2.01 -33.29 -4.95
CA LYS A 74 -2.31 -33.37 -6.40
C LYS A 74 -1.57 -34.49 -7.14
N ASN A 75 -0.42 -34.98 -6.65
CA ASN A 75 0.35 -36.06 -7.31
C ASN A 75 1.12 -37.01 -6.37
N HIS A 76 1.29 -36.69 -5.09
CA HIS A 76 2.05 -37.54 -4.15
C HIS A 76 1.11 -38.17 -3.11
N LEU A 77 0.98 -39.49 -3.16
CA LEU A 77 0.33 -40.27 -2.10
C LEU A 77 1.22 -40.21 -0.85
N ILE A 78 0.94 -39.28 0.04
CA ILE A 78 1.60 -39.13 1.36
C ILE A 78 1.40 -40.44 2.16
N LYS A 79 2.50 -41.12 2.45
CA LYS A 79 2.58 -42.40 3.20
C LYS A 79 3.26 -42.23 4.56
N SER A 80 4.19 -41.28 4.66
CA SER A 80 4.93 -40.91 5.87
C SER A 80 4.65 -39.44 6.25
N LEU A 81 5.08 -39.01 7.45
CA LEU A 81 5.00 -37.58 7.83
C LEU A 81 6.26 -36.81 7.40
N GLU A 82 7.30 -37.54 7.05
CA GLU A 82 8.56 -37.09 6.47
C GLU A 82 8.37 -36.77 4.97
N ASP A 83 7.34 -37.32 4.31
CA ASP A 83 6.95 -37.00 2.93
C ASP A 83 6.53 -35.52 2.75
N PHE A 84 6.33 -34.77 3.85
CA PHE A 84 6.00 -33.34 3.85
C PHE A 84 7.18 -32.42 3.49
N ILE A 85 8.33 -32.97 3.09
CA ILE A 85 9.45 -32.21 2.51
C ILE A 85 8.95 -31.38 1.31
N LEU A 86 9.18 -30.06 1.36
CA LEU A 86 8.87 -29.13 0.27
C LEU A 86 9.40 -29.69 -1.06
N PRO A 87 8.55 -29.76 -2.13
CA PRO A 87 8.89 -30.53 -3.31
C PRO A 87 10.16 -30.00 -3.98
N THR A 88 11.17 -30.88 -4.05
CA THR A 88 12.45 -30.63 -4.72
C THR A 88 12.23 -30.47 -6.22
N ILE A 89 12.15 -29.23 -6.71
CA ILE A 89 12.29 -28.95 -8.14
C ILE A 89 13.78 -29.07 -8.51
N SER A 90 14.06 -29.88 -9.52
CA SER A 90 15.28 -30.70 -9.62
C SER A 90 16.57 -30.00 -10.09
N ASN A 91 16.68 -28.67 -9.97
CA ASN A 91 17.86 -27.90 -10.44
C ASN A 91 18.53 -27.03 -9.35
N TYR A 92 17.95 -26.91 -8.16
CA TYR A 92 18.54 -26.12 -7.07
C TYR A 92 18.53 -26.92 -5.76
N SER A 93 19.71 -27.31 -5.29
CA SER A 93 19.88 -27.99 -4.01
C SER A 93 19.43 -27.07 -2.87
N PHE A 94 18.33 -27.43 -2.20
CA PHE A 94 18.07 -26.94 -0.86
C PHE A 94 19.11 -27.56 0.08
N ASP A 95 19.72 -26.75 0.95
CA ASP A 95 20.21 -27.27 2.22
C ASP A 95 18.99 -27.81 2.96
N HIS A 96 18.86 -29.14 3.00
CA HIS A 96 17.74 -29.84 3.61
C HIS A 96 17.79 -29.65 5.13
N THR A 97 17.06 -28.66 5.64
CA THR A 97 16.48 -28.78 6.98
C THR A 97 15.46 -29.91 6.91
N SER A 98 15.86 -31.10 7.37
CA SER A 98 15.01 -32.28 7.44
C SER A 98 13.73 -31.96 8.22
N PHE A 99 12.58 -32.00 7.54
CA PHE A 99 11.30 -31.95 8.23
C PHE A 99 11.12 -33.27 8.99
N SER A 100 10.97 -33.19 10.32
CA SER A 100 10.93 -34.35 11.21
C SER A 100 9.70 -34.35 12.11
N LEU A 101 9.43 -35.49 12.77
CA LEU A 101 8.41 -35.60 13.81
C LEU A 101 8.66 -34.64 14.99
N ASP A 102 9.91 -34.27 15.26
CA ASP A 102 10.27 -33.27 16.27
C ASP A 102 9.84 -31.85 15.86
N ASN A 103 9.83 -31.53 14.56
CA ASN A 103 9.27 -30.27 14.06
C ASN A 103 7.75 -30.24 14.33
N ILE A 104 7.04 -31.34 14.07
CA ILE A 104 5.59 -31.42 14.35
C ILE A 104 5.34 -31.29 15.86
N THR A 105 6.09 -32.01 16.69
CA THR A 105 5.98 -31.93 18.16
C THR A 105 6.24 -30.50 18.65
N SER A 106 7.28 -29.84 18.15
CA SER A 106 7.61 -28.45 18.47
C SER A 106 6.52 -27.48 18.00
N ASN A 107 5.95 -27.71 16.82
CA ASN A 107 4.83 -26.93 16.28
C ASN A 107 3.58 -27.05 17.16
N VAL A 108 3.25 -28.26 17.64
CA VAL A 108 2.15 -28.50 18.61
C VAL A 108 2.37 -27.71 19.91
N GLN A 109 3.59 -27.66 20.44
CA GLN A 109 3.88 -26.88 21.64
C GLN A 109 3.77 -25.36 21.40
N LEU A 110 4.24 -24.86 20.25
CA LEU A 110 4.05 -23.46 19.85
C LEU A 110 2.56 -23.13 19.61
N LEU A 111 1.77 -24.08 19.10
CA LEU A 111 0.33 -23.94 18.90
C LEU A 111 -0.41 -23.93 20.24
N LYS A 112 -0.01 -24.74 21.24
CA LYS A 112 -0.51 -24.63 22.62
C LYS A 112 -0.23 -23.25 23.23
N LYS A 113 1.02 -22.77 23.16
CA LYS A 113 1.38 -21.41 23.63
C LYS A 113 0.63 -20.32 22.85
N THR A 114 0.34 -20.54 21.56
CA THR A 114 -0.54 -19.65 20.78
C THR A 114 -1.96 -19.67 21.30
N ILE A 115 -2.58 -20.85 21.50
CA ILE A 115 -3.93 -21.00 22.04
C ILE A 115 -4.04 -20.28 23.40
N ASP A 116 -3.02 -20.38 24.24
CA ASP A 116 -2.94 -19.67 25.52
C ASP A 116 -2.95 -18.16 25.34
N ILE A 117 -2.11 -17.64 24.43
CA ILE A 117 -2.01 -16.21 24.11
C ILE A 117 -3.29 -15.69 23.45
N VAL A 118 -3.97 -16.44 22.57
CA VAL A 118 -5.17 -15.96 21.85
C VAL A 118 -6.49 -16.30 22.55
N SER A 119 -6.46 -17.11 23.61
CA SER A 119 -7.62 -17.39 24.43
C SER A 119 -8.23 -16.08 24.96
N ASN A 120 -9.55 -15.98 24.88
CA ASN A 120 -10.32 -14.78 25.21
C ASN A 120 -9.97 -13.50 24.40
N LYS A 121 -9.24 -13.64 23.29
CA LYS A 121 -8.72 -12.54 22.45
C LYS A 121 -8.79 -12.88 20.96
N LEU A 122 -9.86 -13.56 20.55
CA LEU A 122 -10.16 -13.79 19.13
C LEU A 122 -11.03 -12.65 18.58
N PHE A 123 -10.92 -12.40 17.28
CA PHE A 123 -11.69 -11.35 16.60
C PHE A 123 -13.19 -11.66 16.68
N ILE A 124 -13.95 -10.65 17.13
CA ILE A 124 -15.39 -10.77 17.38
C ILE A 124 -16.11 -11.08 16.06
N ASN A 125 -16.64 -12.30 15.95
CA ASN A 125 -17.33 -12.81 14.77
C ASN A 125 -18.83 -13.03 15.00
N TRP A 126 -19.34 -12.84 16.22
CA TRP A 126 -20.74 -13.04 16.64
C TRP A 126 -21.38 -14.42 16.34
N ILE A 127 -20.67 -15.34 15.68
CA ILE A 127 -21.06 -16.73 15.38
C ILE A 127 -20.71 -17.60 16.58
N ASN A 128 -19.44 -17.53 17.00
CA ASN A 128 -18.94 -18.21 18.19
C ASN A 128 -18.11 -17.31 19.11
N ILE A 129 -17.77 -16.09 18.70
CA ILE A 129 -16.89 -15.19 19.44
C ILE A 129 -17.65 -13.88 19.68
N VAL A 130 -17.95 -13.59 20.94
CA VAL A 130 -18.69 -12.41 21.40
C VAL A 130 -17.80 -11.56 22.32
N PRO A 131 -17.99 -10.24 22.45
CA PRO A 131 -17.23 -9.44 23.40
C PRO A 131 -17.61 -9.77 24.85
N MET A 132 -16.63 -9.66 25.76
CA MET A 132 -16.91 -9.52 27.19
C MET A 132 -17.41 -8.10 27.47
N THR A 133 -18.25 -7.91 28.51
CA THR A 133 -18.79 -6.59 28.86
C THR A 133 -18.46 -6.23 30.32
N ILE A 134 -18.48 -4.93 30.61
CA ILE A 134 -18.20 -4.40 31.96
C ILE A 134 -19.16 -4.95 33.03
N ASN A 135 -20.38 -5.32 32.64
CA ASN A 135 -21.43 -5.79 33.54
C ASN A 135 -21.35 -7.29 33.86
N ASN A 136 -20.75 -8.12 32.99
CA ASN A 136 -20.81 -9.58 33.10
C ASN A 136 -19.44 -10.28 33.20
N TYR A 137 -18.31 -9.56 33.08
CA TYR A 137 -16.99 -10.22 33.06
C TYR A 137 -16.68 -11.05 34.32
N LYS A 138 -17.16 -10.63 35.49
CA LYS A 138 -16.99 -11.36 36.77
C LYS A 138 -17.75 -12.69 36.81
N GLU A 139 -18.76 -12.86 35.96
CA GLU A 139 -19.50 -14.11 35.84
C GLU A 139 -18.77 -15.14 34.96
N THR A 140 -17.85 -14.70 34.11
CA THR A 140 -17.10 -15.56 33.18
C THR A 140 -16.20 -16.54 33.93
N SER A 141 -15.94 -17.69 33.29
CA SER A 141 -14.94 -18.66 33.73
C SER A 141 -13.56 -18.01 33.85
N ALA A 142 -13.12 -17.28 32.81
CA ALA A 142 -11.82 -16.62 32.76
C ALA A 142 -11.52 -15.77 34.01
N TRP A 143 -12.47 -14.94 34.46
CA TRP A 143 -12.29 -14.12 35.67
C TRP A 143 -12.22 -14.99 36.93
N LYS A 144 -13.14 -15.94 37.10
CA LYS A 144 -13.21 -16.83 38.28
C LYS A 144 -11.94 -17.66 38.46
N TYR A 145 -11.36 -18.18 37.37
CA TYR A 145 -10.11 -18.93 37.43
C TYR A 145 -8.90 -18.02 37.68
N SER A 146 -8.84 -16.84 37.06
CA SER A 146 -7.76 -15.87 37.33
C SER A 146 -7.75 -15.38 38.78
N GLN A 147 -8.93 -15.18 39.38
CA GLN A 147 -9.06 -14.82 40.80
C GLN A 147 -8.45 -15.91 41.69
N ASN A 148 -8.90 -17.16 41.50
CA ASN A 148 -8.40 -18.33 42.23
C ASN A 148 -6.86 -18.47 42.15
N ILE A 149 -6.24 -18.21 41.00
CA ILE A 149 -4.78 -18.32 40.81
C ILE A 149 -4.00 -17.17 41.48
N LEU A 150 -4.60 -15.97 41.53
CA LEU A 150 -4.04 -14.86 42.32
C LEU A 150 -4.10 -15.18 43.82
N ASP A 151 -5.19 -15.79 44.28
CA ASP A 151 -5.41 -16.07 45.70
C ASP A 151 -4.60 -17.30 46.20
N ASN A 152 -4.58 -18.42 45.46
CA ASN A 152 -4.08 -19.72 45.95
C ASN A 152 -2.67 -20.14 45.48
N LEU A 153 -1.95 -19.29 44.74
CA LEU A 153 -0.51 -19.42 44.45
C LEU A 153 -0.01 -20.68 43.67
N SER A 154 -0.87 -21.61 43.26
CA SER A 154 -0.47 -22.74 42.41
C SER A 154 -0.37 -22.35 40.94
N ILE A 155 0.84 -22.40 40.37
CA ILE A 155 1.06 -22.52 38.92
C ILE A 155 1.02 -24.02 38.57
N GLU A 156 -0.11 -24.67 38.86
CA GLU A 156 -0.35 -26.04 38.41
C GLU A 156 -0.92 -26.01 36.99
N GLU A 157 -0.35 -26.82 36.09
CA GLU A 157 -1.00 -27.09 34.81
C GLU A 157 -2.22 -28.00 35.03
N PRO A 158 -3.36 -27.75 34.37
CA PRO A 158 -3.57 -26.71 33.36
C PRO A 158 -3.80 -25.32 33.97
N PHE A 159 -3.22 -24.28 33.36
CA PHE A 159 -3.55 -22.91 33.68
C PHE A 159 -4.91 -22.54 33.06
N HIS A 160 -5.84 -22.00 33.85
CA HIS A 160 -7.26 -21.85 33.47
C HIS A 160 -7.75 -20.38 33.37
N GLY A 161 -6.93 -19.40 33.76
CA GLY A 161 -7.29 -17.96 33.70
C GLY A 161 -6.80 -17.25 32.42
N ILE A 162 -6.93 -15.92 32.41
CA ILE A 162 -6.27 -15.03 31.42
C ILE A 162 -4.74 -15.21 31.44
N HIS A 163 -4.07 -14.95 30.31
CA HIS A 163 -2.62 -15.12 30.23
C HIS A 163 -1.88 -14.12 31.13
N PHE A 164 -0.81 -14.54 31.82
CA PHE A 164 0.00 -13.64 32.67
C PHE A 164 0.58 -12.44 31.89
N TYR A 165 0.81 -12.62 30.58
CA TYR A 165 1.15 -11.55 29.65
C TYR A 165 0.13 -10.39 29.72
N ASP A 166 -1.17 -10.66 29.77
CA ASP A 166 -2.21 -9.61 29.83
C ASP A 166 -2.16 -8.78 31.12
N ILE A 167 -1.78 -9.41 32.25
CA ILE A 167 -1.57 -8.72 33.53
C ILE A 167 -0.36 -7.79 33.42
N TYR A 168 0.79 -8.31 32.99
CA TYR A 168 2.02 -7.51 32.82
C TYR A 168 1.82 -6.36 31.83
N ASN A 169 1.16 -6.62 30.72
CA ASN A 169 0.90 -5.65 29.67
C ASN A 169 -0.11 -4.59 30.08
N THR A 170 -1.10 -4.92 30.89
CA THR A 170 -1.96 -3.90 31.49
C THR A 170 -1.14 -2.94 32.33
N LEU A 171 -0.27 -3.46 33.23
CA LEU A 171 0.62 -2.63 34.05
C LEU A 171 1.51 -1.75 33.16
N ASN A 172 2.28 -2.35 32.24
CA ASN A 172 3.23 -1.62 31.42
C ASN A 172 2.55 -0.68 30.40
N LYS A 173 1.68 -1.22 29.54
CA LYS A 173 1.11 -0.44 28.42
C LYS A 173 0.01 0.50 28.88
N PHE A 174 -1.04 -0.03 29.52
CA PHE A 174 -2.27 0.74 29.79
C PHE A 174 -2.21 1.60 31.05
N LEU A 175 -1.49 1.17 32.09
CA LEU A 175 -1.40 1.90 33.36
C LEU A 175 -0.18 2.83 33.45
N TYR A 176 0.89 2.57 32.69
CA TYR A 176 2.11 3.38 32.72
C TYR A 176 2.37 4.11 31.40
N GLN A 177 2.72 3.39 30.32
CA GLN A 177 3.21 3.98 29.07
C GLN A 177 2.19 4.87 28.35
N ASP A 178 0.93 4.43 28.21
CA ASP A 178 -0.12 5.20 27.49
C ASP A 178 -0.53 6.49 28.22
N VAL A 179 -0.04 6.70 29.45
CA VAL A 179 -0.48 7.77 30.36
C VAL A 179 0.69 8.62 30.84
N ILE A 180 1.95 8.25 30.57
CA ILE A 180 3.14 8.93 31.11
C ILE A 180 3.20 10.44 30.79
N HIS A 181 2.74 10.85 29.60
CA HIS A 181 2.63 12.25 29.15
C HIS A 181 1.35 12.96 29.64
N LEU A 182 0.37 12.19 30.09
CA LEU A 182 -0.94 12.65 30.62
C LEU A 182 -1.01 12.56 32.15
N LYS A 183 0.02 12.00 32.81
CA LYS A 183 0.06 11.63 34.23
C LYS A 183 -0.33 12.76 35.19
N TRP A 184 -0.11 14.01 34.78
CA TRP A 184 -0.45 15.20 35.57
C TRP A 184 -1.96 15.32 35.83
N LEU A 185 -2.83 14.74 34.98
CA LEU A 185 -4.27 14.66 35.22
C LEU A 185 -4.62 13.71 36.39
N LEU A 186 -3.73 12.77 36.72
CA LEU A 186 -3.83 11.86 37.87
C LEU A 186 -3.25 12.45 39.16
N TYR A 187 -2.73 13.67 39.14
CA TYR A 187 -2.20 14.31 40.34
C TYR A 187 -3.36 14.76 41.23
N GLU A 188 -3.09 14.90 42.53
CA GLU A 188 -4.12 15.05 43.55
C GLU A 188 -3.81 16.22 44.47
N VAL A 189 -4.87 16.86 44.95
CA VAL A 189 -4.81 17.97 45.90
C VAL A 189 -5.87 17.79 46.99
N VAL A 190 -5.48 18.06 48.23
CA VAL A 190 -6.39 18.11 49.39
C VAL A 190 -6.53 19.56 49.82
N PHE A 191 -7.69 20.17 49.61
CA PHE A 191 -8.01 21.51 50.11
C PHE A 191 -8.47 21.44 51.56
N VAL A 192 -8.24 22.49 52.35
CA VAL A 192 -8.51 22.48 53.82
C VAL A 192 -10.00 22.28 54.13
N SER A 193 -10.88 22.59 53.18
CA SER A 193 -12.33 22.36 53.22
C SER A 193 -12.79 20.95 52.83
N ASN A 194 -11.94 20.14 52.19
CA ASN A 194 -12.29 18.83 51.62
C ASN A 194 -11.44 17.72 52.25
N THR A 195 -12.06 16.80 52.99
CA THR A 195 -11.37 15.62 53.56
C THR A 195 -10.92 14.62 52.50
N ARG A 196 -11.48 14.67 51.28
CA ARG A 196 -11.18 13.77 50.16
C ARG A 196 -10.24 14.45 49.15
N PRO A 197 -9.16 13.78 48.71
CA PRO A 197 -8.33 14.26 47.60
C PRO A 197 -9.14 14.46 46.31
N MET A 198 -8.83 15.53 45.59
CA MET A 198 -9.42 15.90 44.31
C MET A 198 -8.36 15.77 43.21
N LEU A 199 -8.69 15.06 42.12
CA LEU A 199 -7.78 14.91 40.98
C LEU A 199 -7.65 16.24 40.23
N TYR A 200 -6.48 16.49 39.62
CA TYR A 200 -6.26 17.60 38.70
C TYR A 200 -7.20 17.54 37.49
N TYR A 201 -7.61 16.34 37.06
CA TYR A 201 -8.72 16.19 36.12
C TYR A 201 -10.01 16.84 36.61
N ASN A 202 -10.43 16.58 37.86
CA ASN A 202 -11.64 17.19 38.43
C ASN A 202 -11.48 18.70 38.67
N LEU A 203 -10.28 19.15 39.07
CA LEU A 203 -9.97 20.56 39.24
C LEU A 203 -9.97 21.32 37.91
N LEU A 204 -9.62 20.65 36.80
CA LEU A 204 -9.69 21.24 35.46
C LEU A 204 -11.13 21.63 35.09
N ASP A 205 -12.14 20.85 35.47
CA ASP A 205 -13.56 21.14 35.20
C ASP A 205 -14.03 22.46 35.85
N GLU A 206 -13.42 22.85 36.98
CA GLU A 206 -13.72 24.12 37.65
C GLU A 206 -13.34 25.32 36.78
N TYR A 207 -12.17 25.30 36.13
CA TYR A 207 -11.63 26.44 35.37
C TYR A 207 -11.89 26.33 33.86
N PHE A 208 -11.84 25.12 33.32
CA PHE A 208 -12.05 24.76 31.92
C PHE A 208 -13.07 23.60 31.85
N PRO A 209 -14.38 23.90 31.76
CA PRO A 209 -15.42 22.87 31.80
C PRO A 209 -15.17 21.77 30.77
N ILE A 210 -15.05 20.54 31.26
CA ILE A 210 -14.59 19.38 30.50
C ILE A 210 -15.56 19.08 29.36
N GLN A 211 -16.86 19.31 29.57
CA GLN A 211 -17.87 19.20 28.51
C GLN A 211 -17.53 20.09 27.30
N TYR A 212 -16.97 21.30 27.51
CA TYR A 212 -16.56 22.17 26.42
C TYR A 212 -15.25 21.69 25.77
N LEU A 213 -14.25 21.27 26.56
CA LEU A 213 -13.01 20.66 26.07
C LEU A 213 -13.24 19.35 25.29
N GLN A 214 -14.41 18.71 25.44
CA GLN A 214 -14.82 17.54 24.67
C GLN A 214 -15.53 17.87 23.35
N ILE A 215 -16.05 19.09 23.18
CA ILE A 215 -16.92 19.45 22.03
C ILE A 215 -16.21 20.45 21.11
N TYR A 216 -15.58 21.46 21.69
CA TYR A 216 -15.00 22.59 20.97
C TYR A 216 -13.47 22.50 21.02
N ARG A 217 -12.82 22.58 19.85
CA ARG A 217 -11.35 22.65 19.78
C ARG A 217 -10.83 24.07 19.87
N ASN A 218 -11.59 25.04 19.35
CA ASN A 218 -11.29 26.46 19.47
C ASN A 218 -12.13 27.09 20.59
N LEU A 219 -11.50 27.90 21.44
CA LEU A 219 -12.15 28.65 22.52
C LEU A 219 -13.19 29.64 21.99
N ASP A 220 -12.99 30.20 20.78
CA ASP A 220 -13.92 31.17 20.21
C ASP A 220 -15.30 30.60 19.87
N ASP A 221 -15.38 29.28 19.65
CA ASP A 221 -16.63 28.57 19.35
C ASP A 221 -17.45 28.25 20.62
N VAL A 222 -16.87 28.45 21.82
CA VAL A 222 -17.51 28.11 23.10
C VAL A 222 -18.53 29.17 23.51
N PRO A 223 -19.82 28.83 23.70
CA PRO A 223 -20.86 29.81 24.07
C PRO A 223 -20.54 30.62 25.34
N SER A 224 -19.81 30.02 26.29
CA SER A 224 -19.43 30.63 27.58
C SER A 224 -17.98 31.11 27.64
N LYS A 225 -17.34 31.46 26.51
CA LYS A 225 -15.89 31.78 26.49
C LYS A 225 -15.46 32.88 27.46
N GLN A 226 -16.28 33.91 27.68
CA GLN A 226 -16.01 34.97 28.65
C GLN A 226 -15.90 34.44 30.09
N THR A 227 -16.72 33.44 30.47
CA THR A 227 -16.66 32.79 31.77
C THR A 227 -15.36 32.00 31.96
N ILE A 228 -14.88 31.33 30.91
CA ILE A 228 -13.59 30.61 30.93
C ILE A 228 -12.43 31.59 31.06
N MET A 229 -12.46 32.71 30.31
CA MET A 229 -11.46 33.78 30.42
C MET A 229 -11.39 34.36 31.84
N TYR A 230 -12.54 34.65 32.46
CA TYR A 230 -12.61 35.13 33.84
C TYR A 230 -12.07 34.10 34.84
N LYS A 231 -12.49 32.83 34.72
CA LYS A 231 -12.02 31.74 35.59
C LYS A 231 -10.51 31.53 35.49
N TRP A 232 -9.94 31.61 34.29
CA TRP A 232 -8.49 31.55 34.06
C TRP A 232 -7.75 32.71 34.75
N GLN A 233 -8.28 33.94 34.66
CA GLN A 233 -7.72 35.09 35.38
C GLN A 233 -7.84 34.93 36.91
N SER A 234 -8.94 34.37 37.41
CA SER A 234 -9.13 34.03 38.83
C SER A 234 -8.06 33.05 39.30
N LEU A 235 -7.83 31.95 38.57
CA LEU A 235 -6.79 30.96 38.88
C LEU A 235 -5.39 31.60 38.95
N GLN A 236 -5.05 32.51 38.03
CA GLN A 236 -3.78 33.22 38.06
C GLN A 236 -3.61 34.10 39.31
N GLN A 237 -4.68 34.77 39.76
CA GLN A 237 -4.66 35.61 40.96
C GLN A 237 -4.61 34.78 42.24
N GLU A 238 -5.42 33.73 42.32
CA GLU A 238 -5.48 32.80 43.46
C GLU A 238 -4.17 32.03 43.64
N ALA A 239 -3.56 31.56 42.54
CA ALA A 239 -2.25 30.92 42.56
C ALA A 239 -1.14 31.84 43.08
N ASN A 240 -1.27 33.16 42.95
CA ASN A 240 -0.29 34.13 43.45
C ASN A 240 -0.38 34.35 44.98
N LEU A 241 -1.46 33.90 45.64
CA LEU A 241 -1.62 34.08 47.08
C LEU A 241 -0.61 33.22 47.85
N SER A 242 0.02 33.80 48.87
CA SER A 242 0.91 33.11 49.82
C SER A 242 0.11 32.37 50.90
N THR A 243 -0.79 31.48 50.47
CA THR A 243 -1.62 30.65 51.34
C THR A 243 -1.50 29.18 50.93
N GLU A 244 -1.75 28.24 51.86
CA GLU A 244 -1.69 26.80 51.58
C GLU A 244 -2.58 26.39 50.39
N GLU A 245 -3.70 27.10 50.17
CA GLU A 245 -4.58 26.91 49.02
C GLU A 245 -4.03 27.58 47.74
N GLY A 246 -3.44 28.76 47.84
CA GLY A 246 -2.78 29.45 46.72
C GLY A 246 -1.60 28.68 46.16
N ASP A 247 -0.77 28.09 47.03
CA ASP A 247 0.37 27.25 46.61
C ASP A 247 -0.10 25.95 45.93
N LYS A 248 -1.19 25.34 46.41
CA LYS A 248 -1.84 24.20 45.74
C LYS A 248 -2.37 24.56 44.34
N LYS A 249 -3.00 25.73 44.19
CA LYS A 249 -3.46 26.27 42.89
C LYS A 249 -2.29 26.62 41.97
N TYR A 250 -1.18 27.10 42.53
CA TYR A 250 0.08 27.29 41.81
C TYR A 250 0.66 25.98 41.25
N HIS A 251 0.75 24.90 42.03
CA HIS A 251 1.25 23.61 41.53
C HIS A 251 0.36 23.01 40.41
N PHE A 252 -0.96 23.21 40.48
CA PHE A 252 -1.88 22.87 39.40
C PHE A 252 -1.57 23.68 38.12
N LEU A 253 -1.45 25.00 38.23
CA LEU A 253 -1.11 25.89 37.12
C LEU A 253 0.27 25.56 36.50
N LYS A 254 1.29 25.37 37.34
CA LYS A 254 2.64 24.93 36.94
C LYS A 254 2.61 23.63 36.16
N SER A 255 1.79 22.66 36.60
CA SER A 255 1.65 21.36 35.92
C SER A 255 1.08 21.50 34.51
N ILE A 256 0.07 22.35 34.31
CA ILE A 256 -0.50 22.66 32.99
C ILE A 256 0.57 23.29 32.09
N LEU A 257 1.26 24.33 32.55
CA LEU A 257 2.25 25.09 31.76
C LEU A 257 3.50 24.24 31.41
N LEU A 258 3.93 23.37 32.32
CA LEU A 258 5.06 22.46 32.10
C LEU A 258 4.74 21.41 31.03
N HIS A 259 3.55 20.81 31.05
CA HIS A 259 3.17 19.80 30.05
C HIS A 259 2.77 20.43 28.70
N TYR A 260 2.24 21.66 28.71
CA TYR A 260 2.06 22.49 27.50
C TYR A 260 3.41 22.80 26.83
N SER A 261 4.36 23.37 27.57
CA SER A 261 5.68 23.74 27.04
C SER A 261 6.47 22.52 26.53
N ARG A 262 6.36 21.36 27.20
CA ARG A 262 6.91 20.08 26.71
C ARG A 262 6.32 19.67 25.35
N LYS A 263 4.99 19.66 25.18
CA LYS A 263 4.33 19.22 23.93
C LYS A 263 4.69 20.10 22.71
N TYR A 264 4.90 21.39 22.92
CA TYR A 264 5.30 22.33 21.86
C TYR A 264 6.81 22.62 21.82
N ASN A 265 7.62 21.90 22.60
CA ASN A 265 9.08 22.08 22.74
C ASN A 265 9.51 23.54 22.98
N ILE A 266 8.72 24.29 23.76
CA ILE A 266 9.01 25.69 24.11
C ILE A 266 10.18 25.71 25.10
N ASN A 267 11.11 26.65 24.93
CA ASN A 267 12.22 26.85 25.85
C ASN A 267 11.69 27.47 27.15
N PHE A 268 11.58 26.65 28.20
CA PHE A 268 11.25 27.09 29.55
C PHE A 268 12.53 27.60 30.26
N PRO A 269 12.49 28.64 31.11
CA PRO A 269 13.70 29.27 31.66
C PRO A 269 14.65 28.37 32.46
N GLU A 270 14.20 27.23 32.99
CA GLU A 270 14.96 26.36 33.90
C GLU A 270 15.23 24.95 33.33
N ARG A 271 15.63 24.84 32.05
CA ARG A 271 15.98 23.53 31.44
C ARG A 271 17.20 22.80 32.04
N ASN A 272 17.89 23.37 33.04
CA ASN A 272 19.14 22.81 33.59
C ASN A 272 18.98 21.93 34.84
N ILE A 273 17.77 21.76 35.39
CA ILE A 273 17.53 20.74 36.43
C ILE A 273 17.26 19.40 35.75
N ARG A 274 18.04 18.36 36.10
CA ARG A 274 17.91 17.00 35.53
C ARG A 274 16.59 16.35 35.99
N LEU A 275 15.57 16.42 35.14
CA LEU A 275 14.25 15.79 35.32
C LEU A 275 14.24 14.24 35.16
N GLU A 276 15.37 13.58 35.41
CA GLU A 276 15.45 12.12 35.62
C GLU A 276 15.37 11.75 37.10
N ALA A 277 15.67 12.70 38.00
CA ALA A 277 15.22 12.61 39.38
C ALA A 277 13.69 12.77 39.42
N ASP A 278 13.03 12.00 40.29
CA ASP A 278 11.60 12.14 40.55
C ASP A 278 11.29 13.56 41.10
N GLU A 279 10.02 13.99 41.01
CA GLU A 279 9.55 15.37 41.24
C GLU A 279 9.57 15.82 42.73
N ASP A 280 10.54 15.32 43.51
CA ASP A 280 10.69 15.44 44.96
C ASP A 280 11.92 16.31 45.38
N ASP A 281 12.62 16.97 44.45
CA ASP A 281 13.81 17.79 44.74
C ASP A 281 13.46 19.29 44.83
N ASP A 282 13.26 19.79 46.05
CA ASP A 282 12.84 21.16 46.45
C ASP A 282 13.90 22.24 46.15
N SER A 283 14.35 22.33 44.89
CA SER A 283 15.31 23.33 44.43
C SER A 283 14.61 24.63 43.96
N ILE A 284 14.49 25.59 44.89
CA ILE A 284 14.18 27.02 44.69
C ILE A 284 13.18 27.30 43.54
N ASP A 285 11.93 26.88 43.73
CA ASP A 285 10.84 27.06 42.76
C ASP A 285 10.42 28.55 42.66
N ASN A 286 10.94 29.28 41.67
CA ASN A 286 10.67 30.70 41.53
C ASN A 286 9.27 30.97 40.95
N LYS A 287 8.29 31.10 41.86
CA LYS A 287 6.84 31.32 41.60
C LYS A 287 6.57 32.40 40.53
N ASP A 288 7.35 33.48 40.53
CA ASP A 288 7.21 34.61 39.60
C ASP A 288 7.53 34.22 38.14
N ILE A 289 8.46 33.30 37.91
CA ILE A 289 8.83 32.86 36.54
C ILE A 289 7.63 32.17 35.87
N TYR A 290 6.99 31.25 36.58
CA TYR A 290 5.83 30.51 36.08
C TYR A 290 4.60 31.42 35.92
N LEU A 291 4.36 32.33 36.86
CA LEU A 291 3.25 33.29 36.78
C LEU A 291 3.44 34.34 35.68
N ASN A 292 4.67 34.71 35.34
CA ASN A 292 4.95 35.58 34.19
C ASN A 292 4.82 34.81 32.87
N PHE A 293 5.41 33.62 32.73
CA PHE A 293 5.23 32.78 31.53
C PHE A 293 3.74 32.48 31.25
N CYS A 294 2.93 32.32 32.31
CA CYS A 294 1.48 32.13 32.20
C CYS A 294 0.75 33.27 31.47
N LYS A 295 1.26 34.50 31.55
CA LYS A 295 0.69 35.68 30.84
C LYS A 295 1.03 35.67 29.35
N ASP A 296 2.16 35.07 28.98
CA ASP A 296 2.65 35.02 27.60
C ASP A 296 2.02 33.88 26.78
N VAL A 297 1.41 32.88 27.42
CA VAL A 297 0.72 31.77 26.75
C VAL A 297 -0.69 32.18 26.30
N PRO A 298 -1.01 32.18 24.98
CA PRO A 298 -2.35 32.51 24.51
C PRO A 298 -3.38 31.47 24.98
N LEU A 299 -4.43 31.93 25.66
CA LEU A 299 -5.46 31.05 26.22
C LEU A 299 -6.14 30.17 25.16
N SER A 300 -6.28 30.64 23.92
CA SER A 300 -6.81 29.84 22.79
C SER A 300 -5.91 28.65 22.45
N ARG A 301 -4.58 28.83 22.42
CA ARG A 301 -3.61 27.73 22.22
C ARG A 301 -3.58 26.77 23.40
N LEU A 302 -3.73 27.29 24.62
CA LEU A 302 -3.87 26.45 25.79
C LEU A 302 -5.17 25.63 25.77
N PHE A 303 -6.26 26.21 25.27
CA PHE A 303 -7.53 25.51 25.11
C PHE A 303 -7.46 24.42 24.03
N GLU A 304 -6.84 24.68 22.87
CA GLU A 304 -6.53 23.66 21.85
C GLU A 304 -5.71 22.50 22.45
N TYR A 305 -4.68 22.83 23.23
CA TYR A 305 -3.87 21.85 23.94
C TYR A 305 -4.69 21.01 24.92
N LEU A 306 -5.51 21.64 25.75
CA LEU A 306 -6.34 20.96 26.75
C LEU A 306 -7.42 20.10 26.10
N HIS A 307 -8.04 20.55 24.99
CA HIS A 307 -8.95 19.74 24.18
C HIS A 307 -8.25 18.46 23.71
N ASP A 308 -7.10 18.59 23.03
CA ASP A 308 -6.39 17.45 22.48
C ASP A 308 -5.89 16.49 23.59
N THR A 309 -5.39 17.03 24.71
CA THR A 309 -4.94 16.28 25.89
C THR A 309 -6.09 15.55 26.59
N ILE A 310 -7.27 16.17 26.74
CA ILE A 310 -8.45 15.52 27.33
C ILE A 310 -9.00 14.44 26.39
N LYS A 311 -9.06 14.69 25.08
CA LYS A 311 -9.45 13.68 24.08
C LYS A 311 -8.58 12.44 24.12
N GLU A 312 -7.28 12.61 24.30
CA GLU A 312 -6.33 11.51 24.43
C GLU A 312 -6.52 10.77 25.76
N PHE A 313 -6.64 11.50 26.87
CA PHE A 313 -6.87 10.90 28.20
C PHE A 313 -8.17 10.08 28.27
N GLN A 314 -9.24 10.51 27.60
CA GLN A 314 -10.51 9.77 27.50
C GLN A 314 -10.39 8.38 26.85
N LEU A 315 -9.33 8.13 26.07
CA LEU A 315 -9.11 6.81 25.45
C LEU A 315 -8.45 5.82 26.42
N THR A 316 -7.70 6.31 27.40
CA THR A 316 -6.99 5.52 28.42
C THR A 316 -7.94 4.85 29.42
N TRP A 317 -7.47 3.81 30.12
CA TRP A 317 -8.21 3.19 31.22
C TRP A 317 -8.64 4.23 32.28
N TYR A 318 -7.72 5.09 32.71
CA TYR A 318 -7.99 6.12 33.71
C TYR A 318 -9.14 7.06 33.31
N GLY A 319 -9.08 7.63 32.10
CA GLY A 319 -10.11 8.54 31.62
C GLY A 319 -11.48 7.87 31.53
N LYS A 320 -11.54 6.62 31.08
CA LYS A 320 -12.78 5.84 31.03
C LYS A 320 -13.31 5.50 32.43
N SER A 321 -12.44 5.13 33.37
CA SER A 321 -12.85 4.80 34.73
C SER A 321 -13.36 6.02 35.51
N ILE A 322 -12.72 7.18 35.34
CA ILE A 322 -13.16 8.45 35.93
C ILE A 322 -14.52 8.89 35.38
N LEU A 323 -14.76 8.70 34.08
CA LEU A 323 -16.01 9.11 33.42
C LEU A 323 -17.18 8.15 33.66
N TYR A 324 -16.96 6.84 33.54
CA TYR A 324 -18.05 5.87 33.39
C TYR A 324 -18.21 4.88 34.54
N THR A 325 -17.12 4.39 35.15
CA THR A 325 -17.23 3.32 36.15
C THR A 325 -17.33 3.81 37.59
N LYS A 326 -16.95 5.07 37.89
CA LYS A 326 -16.97 5.70 39.23
C LYS A 326 -16.75 4.67 40.35
N PRO A 327 -15.55 4.06 40.43
CA PRO A 327 -15.32 3.01 41.40
C PRO A 327 -15.57 3.52 42.82
N ASN A 328 -16.56 2.91 43.47
CA ASN A 328 -16.74 3.00 44.92
C ASN A 328 -15.62 2.19 45.58
N TRP A 329 -14.43 2.77 45.61
CA TRP A 329 -13.31 2.24 46.38
C TRP A 329 -13.41 2.72 47.82
N ASP A 330 -13.43 1.76 48.74
CA ASP A 330 -13.58 2.02 50.17
C ASP A 330 -12.45 2.89 50.72
N ASN A 331 -12.78 3.72 51.71
CA ASN A 331 -11.79 4.46 52.48
C ASN A 331 -11.27 3.59 53.63
N ILE A 332 -10.00 3.77 54.01
CA ILE A 332 -9.41 3.05 55.14
C ILE A 332 -9.16 4.01 56.29
N ASN A 333 -9.63 3.62 57.48
CA ASN A 333 -9.36 4.33 58.72
C ASN A 333 -8.14 3.69 59.41
N ILE A 334 -7.02 4.40 59.48
CA ILE A 334 -5.80 3.97 60.19
C ILE A 334 -5.52 4.98 61.32
N SER A 335 -5.45 4.50 62.57
CA SER A 335 -5.14 5.32 63.76
C SER A 335 -6.04 6.58 63.88
N GLY A 336 -7.33 6.44 63.57
CA GLY A 336 -8.32 7.54 63.61
C GLY A 336 -8.35 8.47 62.39
N ASN A 337 -7.50 8.26 61.38
CA ASN A 337 -7.45 9.07 60.16
C ASN A 337 -8.00 8.29 58.95
N THR A 338 -8.84 8.95 58.14
CA THR A 338 -9.41 8.39 56.92
C THR A 338 -8.50 8.66 55.71
N TYR A 339 -8.12 7.60 55.00
CA TYR A 339 -7.35 7.65 53.76
C TYR A 339 -8.20 7.20 52.57
N TYR A 340 -7.97 7.81 51.42
CA TYR A 340 -8.65 7.54 50.17
C TYR A 340 -7.70 6.91 49.16
N PHE A 341 -8.16 5.89 48.45
CA PHE A 341 -7.44 5.33 47.32
C PHE A 341 -7.74 6.08 46.04
N SER A 342 -6.70 6.23 45.22
CA SER A 342 -6.78 6.95 43.95
C SER A 342 -6.12 6.20 42.81
N TYR A 343 -6.42 6.66 41.60
CA TYR A 343 -5.79 6.20 40.36
C TYR A 343 -4.26 6.38 40.37
N LYS A 344 -3.75 7.38 41.11
CA LYS A 344 -2.30 7.63 41.25
C LYS A 344 -1.58 6.45 41.92
N ASN A 345 -2.27 5.67 42.76
CA ASN A 345 -1.71 4.46 43.36
C ASN A 345 -1.43 3.37 42.32
N PHE A 346 -2.38 3.12 41.41
CA PHE A 346 -2.20 2.16 40.31
C PHE A 346 -1.09 2.58 39.35
N TYR A 347 -1.01 3.88 39.00
CA TYR A 347 0.06 4.42 38.16
C TYR A 347 1.45 4.19 38.78
N ASN A 348 1.61 4.50 40.08
CA ASN A 348 2.90 4.34 40.74
C ASN A 348 3.29 2.88 40.98
N PHE A 349 2.31 2.01 41.26
CA PHE A 349 2.52 0.56 41.30
C PHE A 349 3.03 0.06 39.94
N ALA A 350 2.33 0.39 38.85
CA ALA A 350 2.75 0.03 37.50
C ALA A 350 4.16 0.57 37.14
N LYS A 351 4.41 1.87 37.40
CA LYS A 351 5.73 2.50 37.23
C LYS A 351 6.84 1.76 37.97
N PHE A 352 6.60 1.32 39.21
CA PHE A 352 7.58 0.58 40.01
C PHE A 352 7.90 -0.79 39.41
N ILE A 353 6.86 -1.55 39.02
CA ILE A 353 7.02 -2.86 38.36
C ILE A 353 7.82 -2.73 37.06
N CYS A 354 7.53 -1.70 36.25
CA CYS A 354 8.20 -1.50 34.97
C CYS A 354 9.64 -1.00 35.10
N LYS A 355 9.92 0.02 35.95
CA LYS A 355 11.28 0.55 36.15
C LYS A 355 12.29 -0.48 36.63
N ARG A 356 11.84 -1.55 37.33
CA ARG A 356 12.71 -2.66 37.75
C ARG A 356 13.07 -3.63 36.63
N ASN A 357 12.30 -3.64 35.54
CA ASN A 357 12.43 -4.56 34.42
C ASN A 357 13.07 -3.90 33.17
N ASP A 358 13.33 -2.59 33.18
CA ASP A 358 13.96 -1.84 32.08
C ASP A 358 15.42 -2.29 31.75
N GLN A 359 15.98 -3.29 32.45
CA GLN A 359 17.30 -3.85 32.15
C GLN A 359 17.30 -4.98 31.09
N ASP A 360 16.15 -5.52 30.69
CA ASP A 360 16.06 -6.55 29.65
C ASP A 360 14.91 -6.33 28.65
N ASP A 361 15.13 -6.70 27.39
CA ASP A 361 14.22 -6.52 26.25
C ASP A 361 13.06 -7.56 26.27
N ILE A 362 12.32 -7.57 27.38
CA ILE A 362 11.34 -8.58 27.80
C ILE A 362 10.13 -8.69 26.85
N ALA A 363 9.91 -7.69 25.98
CA ALA A 363 8.74 -7.59 25.12
C ALA A 363 8.54 -8.78 24.15
N HIS A 364 9.60 -9.53 23.80
CA HIS A 364 9.49 -10.54 22.74
C HIS A 364 9.71 -12.01 23.12
N LYS A 365 10.34 -12.36 24.26
CA LYS A 365 10.42 -13.76 24.75
C LYS A 365 10.46 -13.86 26.28
N LEU A 366 9.30 -13.69 26.91
CA LEU A 366 9.10 -14.12 28.30
C LEU A 366 9.25 -15.64 28.40
N GLN A 367 10.42 -16.10 28.85
CA GLN A 367 10.60 -17.48 29.32
C GLN A 367 9.79 -17.68 30.61
N ASP A 368 9.40 -18.92 30.89
CA ASP A 368 8.47 -19.25 31.99
C ASP A 368 9.03 -18.79 33.37
N ASN A 369 10.36 -18.74 33.51
CA ASN A 369 11.08 -18.18 34.67
C ASN A 369 10.79 -16.68 34.93
N VAL A 370 10.65 -15.86 33.87
CA VAL A 370 10.39 -14.42 34.01
C VAL A 370 8.94 -14.17 34.42
N ILE A 371 8.02 -15.03 33.96
CA ILE A 371 6.62 -15.03 34.41
C ILE A 371 6.55 -15.34 35.91
N ALA A 372 7.27 -16.35 36.39
CA ALA A 372 7.36 -16.66 37.81
C ALA A 372 7.93 -15.49 38.65
N ASN A 373 8.96 -14.79 38.14
CA ASN A 373 9.50 -13.59 38.79
C ASN A 373 8.48 -12.45 38.86
N ILE A 374 7.77 -12.15 37.78
CA ILE A 374 6.72 -11.10 37.76
C ILE A 374 5.59 -11.44 38.75
N ILE A 375 5.17 -12.70 38.84
CA ILE A 375 4.17 -13.15 39.83
C ILE A 375 4.68 -12.94 41.25
N ASN A 376 5.92 -13.32 41.54
CA ASN A 376 6.54 -13.13 42.86
C ASN A 376 6.64 -11.65 43.24
N ILE A 377 7.02 -10.77 42.31
CA ILE A 377 7.07 -9.32 42.53
C ILE A 377 5.66 -8.79 42.86
N ILE A 378 4.65 -9.11 42.04
CA ILE A 378 3.27 -8.64 42.22
C ILE A 378 2.69 -9.07 43.58
N LYS A 379 2.99 -10.30 44.03
CA LYS A 379 2.43 -10.88 45.26
C LYS A 379 3.23 -10.55 46.54
N ASN A 380 4.56 -10.58 46.48
CA ASN A 380 5.40 -10.62 47.69
C ASN A 380 6.23 -9.36 47.94
N GLU A 381 6.40 -8.46 46.96
CA GLU A 381 7.18 -7.22 47.16
C GLU A 381 6.30 -6.02 47.44
N ASP A 382 6.48 -5.38 48.60
CA ASP A 382 5.76 -4.17 48.97
C ASP A 382 6.38 -2.94 48.32
N VAL A 383 5.60 -2.30 47.44
CA VAL A 383 5.96 -1.03 46.82
C VAL A 383 5.93 0.08 47.87
N SER A 384 7.06 0.76 48.08
CA SER A 384 7.13 1.94 48.94
C SER A 384 6.62 3.17 48.19
N LEU A 385 5.45 3.66 48.57
CA LEU A 385 4.81 4.87 48.02
C LEU A 385 4.98 6.09 48.94
N ASN A 386 5.96 6.06 49.85
CA ASN A 386 6.20 7.09 50.88
C ASN A 386 6.18 8.53 50.35
N ASN A 387 6.88 8.83 49.26
CA ASN A 387 6.95 10.19 48.71
C ASN A 387 5.58 10.62 48.14
N VAL A 388 4.89 9.72 47.45
CA VAL A 388 3.53 9.95 46.91
C VAL A 388 2.55 10.25 48.04
N ILE A 389 2.59 9.49 49.13
CA ILE A 389 1.75 9.69 50.31
C ILE A 389 2.04 11.05 50.95
N ARG A 390 3.33 11.39 51.15
CA ARG A 390 3.76 12.67 51.72
C ARG A 390 3.31 13.86 50.86
N ALA A 391 3.41 13.76 49.54
CA ALA A 391 2.96 14.80 48.61
C ALA A 391 1.43 14.99 48.63
N THR A 392 0.66 13.91 48.76
CA THR A 392 -0.83 13.99 48.74
C THR A 392 -1.42 14.39 50.09
N TYR A 393 -0.88 13.90 51.21
CA TYR A 393 -1.46 14.06 52.56
C TYR A 393 -0.61 14.92 53.52
N GLY A 394 0.62 15.27 53.15
CA GLY A 394 1.53 16.06 53.98
C GLY A 394 2.22 15.29 55.11
N THR A 395 3.09 15.96 55.85
CA THR A 395 3.93 15.38 56.91
C THR A 395 3.16 14.91 58.14
N LYS A 396 1.91 15.36 58.34
CA LYS A 396 1.04 14.98 59.48
C LYS A 396 0.85 13.47 59.63
N PHE A 397 1.00 12.70 58.55
CA PHE A 397 0.72 11.25 58.54
C PHE A 397 1.99 10.38 58.53
N ASN A 398 3.18 10.97 58.73
CA ASN A 398 4.46 10.25 58.71
C ASN A 398 4.51 9.02 59.63
N ASN A 399 3.85 9.06 60.80
CA ASN A 399 3.85 7.97 61.77
C ASN A 399 3.04 6.73 61.32
N ASN A 400 2.14 6.87 60.33
CA ASN A 400 1.32 5.77 59.80
C ASN A 400 1.87 5.17 58.50
N LEU A 401 2.99 5.68 57.96
CA LEU A 401 3.50 5.33 56.62
C LEU A 401 3.64 3.82 56.36
N PRO A 402 4.22 2.98 57.26
CA PRO A 402 4.36 1.54 56.99
C PRO A 402 3.01 0.84 56.84
N ALA A 403 2.08 1.08 57.77
CA ALA A 403 0.74 0.51 57.74
C ALA A 403 -0.06 0.96 56.50
N LEU A 404 0.12 2.22 56.08
CA LEU A 404 -0.53 2.77 54.90
C LEU A 404 0.04 2.21 53.58
N ASN A 405 1.35 1.98 53.48
CA ASN A 405 1.93 1.30 52.30
C ASN A 405 1.38 -0.13 52.16
N VAL A 406 1.33 -0.91 53.25
CA VAL A 406 0.74 -2.25 53.26
C VAL A 406 -0.73 -2.20 52.84
N ALA A 407 -1.50 -1.24 53.37
CA ALA A 407 -2.89 -1.04 53.00
C ALA A 407 -3.08 -0.69 51.50
N ILE A 408 -2.24 0.19 50.94
CA ILE A 408 -2.29 0.54 49.51
C ILE A 408 -1.86 -0.64 48.63
N ASN A 409 -0.81 -1.38 48.99
CA ASN A 409 -0.37 -2.54 48.22
C ASN A 409 -1.43 -3.64 48.22
N ASN A 410 -2.04 -3.93 49.36
CA ASN A 410 -3.14 -4.91 49.44
C ASN A 410 -4.37 -4.45 48.64
N PHE A 411 -4.71 -3.17 48.68
CA PHE A 411 -5.79 -2.60 47.87
C PHE A 411 -5.52 -2.70 46.36
N VAL A 412 -4.32 -2.33 45.91
CA VAL A 412 -3.93 -2.44 44.49
C VAL A 412 -3.90 -3.89 44.03
N ARG A 413 -3.31 -4.81 44.82
CA ARG A 413 -3.27 -6.26 44.54
C ARG A 413 -4.69 -6.85 44.40
N SER A 414 -5.57 -6.60 45.38
CA SER A 414 -6.95 -7.12 45.37
C SER A 414 -7.83 -6.57 44.24
N ASN A 415 -7.52 -5.37 43.73
CA ASN A 415 -8.25 -4.77 42.61
C ASN A 415 -7.58 -5.00 41.25
N LEU A 416 -6.33 -5.47 41.21
CA LEU A 416 -5.54 -5.62 39.97
C LEU A 416 -6.27 -6.42 38.90
N LEU A 417 -6.93 -7.53 39.27
CA LEU A 417 -7.64 -8.36 38.29
C LEU A 417 -8.83 -7.63 37.65
N ASN A 418 -9.56 -6.83 38.43
CA ASN A 418 -10.62 -5.98 37.90
C ASN A 418 -10.01 -4.95 36.93
N VAL A 419 -8.92 -4.28 37.29
CA VAL A 419 -8.24 -3.32 36.41
C VAL A 419 -7.79 -3.95 35.09
N VAL A 420 -7.25 -5.17 35.11
CA VAL A 420 -6.86 -5.91 33.89
C VAL A 420 -8.07 -6.20 32.99
N PHE A 421 -9.12 -6.80 33.54
CA PHE A 421 -10.33 -7.10 32.76
C PHE A 421 -11.01 -5.84 32.23
N GLU A 422 -11.22 -4.84 33.10
CA GLU A 422 -11.88 -3.59 32.74
C GLU A 422 -11.09 -2.82 31.68
N SER A 423 -9.75 -2.79 31.77
CA SER A 423 -8.91 -2.18 30.75
C SER A 423 -9.05 -2.89 29.40
N HIS A 424 -8.85 -4.20 29.33
CA HIS A 424 -8.97 -4.93 28.05
C HIS A 424 -10.39 -4.88 27.46
N ILE A 425 -11.44 -4.92 28.30
CA ILE A 425 -12.84 -4.76 27.87
C ILE A 425 -13.08 -3.35 27.33
N CYS A 426 -12.62 -2.31 28.02
CA CYS A 426 -12.78 -0.92 27.57
C CYS A 426 -12.01 -0.60 26.28
N HIS A 427 -10.98 -1.38 25.95
CA HIS A 427 -10.27 -1.33 24.66
C HIS A 427 -10.89 -2.26 23.60
N GLY A 428 -11.97 -2.99 23.90
CA GLY A 428 -12.64 -3.90 22.97
C GLY A 428 -11.83 -5.15 22.62
N LEU A 429 -10.86 -5.53 23.46
CA LEU A 429 -9.89 -6.60 23.18
C LEU A 429 -10.32 -7.97 23.71
N PHE A 430 -11.06 -8.03 24.82
CA PHE A 430 -11.51 -9.29 25.40
C PHE A 430 -12.83 -9.79 24.79
N SER A 431 -12.80 -11.05 24.36
CA SER A 431 -13.90 -11.80 23.79
C SER A 431 -14.07 -13.15 24.49
N GLN A 432 -15.24 -13.77 24.37
CA GLN A 432 -15.54 -15.10 24.89
C GLN A 432 -15.96 -16.01 23.72
N PHE A 433 -15.47 -17.25 23.74
CA PHE A 433 -15.95 -18.28 22.82
C PHE A 433 -17.20 -18.96 23.39
N ILE A 434 -18.28 -18.94 22.61
CA ILE A 434 -19.59 -19.53 22.90
C ILE A 434 -19.98 -20.37 21.68
N PRO A 435 -19.82 -21.70 21.71
CA PRO A 435 -20.28 -22.58 20.64
C PRO A 435 -21.76 -22.37 20.33
N ASN A 436 -22.13 -22.33 19.05
CA ASN A 436 -23.52 -22.17 18.66
C ASN A 436 -23.84 -23.00 17.42
N LYS A 437 -24.28 -24.25 17.66
CA LYS A 437 -24.66 -25.21 16.61
C LYS A 437 -25.67 -24.65 15.61
N TYR A 438 -26.55 -23.72 16.01
CA TYR A 438 -27.56 -23.14 15.11
C TYR A 438 -26.98 -22.10 14.12
N LEU A 439 -25.70 -21.74 14.27
CA LEU A 439 -24.98 -20.84 13.36
C LEU A 439 -23.86 -21.56 12.59
N THR A 440 -23.40 -22.73 13.07
CA THR A 440 -22.23 -23.44 12.54
C THR A 440 -22.54 -24.81 11.92
N ASP A 441 -23.53 -25.56 12.41
CA ASP A 441 -23.89 -26.88 11.87
C ASP A 441 -24.76 -26.72 10.62
N TYR A 442 -24.24 -27.18 9.48
CA TYR A 442 -24.89 -27.08 8.18
C TYR A 442 -26.26 -27.78 8.13
N LYS A 443 -26.54 -28.73 9.03
CA LYS A 443 -27.88 -29.34 9.16
C LYS A 443 -28.98 -28.35 9.55
N TYR A 444 -28.64 -27.26 10.23
CA TYR A 444 -29.61 -26.22 10.65
C TYR A 444 -29.57 -24.99 9.76
N VAL A 445 -28.39 -24.61 9.24
CA VAL A 445 -28.24 -23.40 8.41
C VAL A 445 -28.38 -23.66 6.91
N GLY A 446 -28.21 -24.91 6.47
CA GLY A 446 -28.18 -25.31 5.06
C GLY A 446 -26.79 -25.23 4.43
N ASP A 447 -26.56 -26.08 3.42
CA ASP A 447 -25.32 -26.09 2.63
C ASP A 447 -25.27 -24.94 1.60
N ASP A 448 -26.44 -24.53 1.07
CA ASP A 448 -26.57 -23.41 0.14
C ASP A 448 -26.20 -22.07 0.78
N PHE A 449 -25.39 -21.27 0.10
CA PHE A 449 -24.81 -20.04 0.64
C PHE A 449 -25.84 -18.94 0.93
N ASP A 450 -26.86 -18.77 0.07
CA ASP A 450 -27.84 -17.69 0.22
C ASP A 450 -28.86 -18.03 1.31
N ILE A 451 -29.34 -19.28 1.32
CA ILE A 451 -30.20 -19.82 2.38
C ILE A 451 -29.47 -19.75 3.73
N ARG A 452 -28.19 -20.17 3.78
CA ARG A 452 -27.34 -20.05 4.97
C ARG A 452 -27.17 -18.62 5.42
N SER A 453 -26.89 -17.71 4.49
CA SER A 453 -26.68 -16.30 4.81
C SER A 453 -27.92 -15.64 5.40
N VAL A 454 -29.11 -15.94 4.85
CA VAL A 454 -30.39 -15.46 5.40
C VAL A 454 -30.69 -16.07 6.77
N THR A 455 -30.38 -17.35 6.96
CA THR A 455 -30.66 -18.07 8.22
C THR A 455 -29.75 -17.57 9.36
N ILE A 456 -28.45 -17.45 9.11
CA ILE A 456 -27.48 -16.87 10.06
C ILE A 456 -27.89 -15.43 10.39
N LYS A 457 -28.18 -14.58 9.38
CA LYS A 457 -28.64 -13.20 9.60
C LYS A 457 -29.87 -13.10 10.52
N LYS A 458 -30.88 -13.97 10.32
CA LYS A 458 -32.09 -14.02 11.16
C LYS A 458 -31.78 -14.40 12.61
N ALA A 459 -30.86 -15.35 12.82
CA ALA A 459 -30.46 -15.79 14.15
C ALA A 459 -29.60 -14.74 14.87
N LEU A 460 -28.60 -14.16 14.17
CA LEU A 460 -27.78 -13.05 14.68
C LEU A 460 -28.62 -11.84 15.09
N LYS A 461 -29.64 -11.46 14.28
CA LYS A 461 -30.53 -10.34 14.61
C LYS A 461 -31.32 -10.55 15.92
N LYS A 462 -31.52 -11.78 16.40
CA LYS A 462 -32.18 -12.01 17.71
C LYS A 462 -31.25 -11.81 18.90
N ASN A 463 -29.96 -12.09 18.73
CA ASN A 463 -29.05 -12.28 19.86
C ASN A 463 -28.00 -11.16 20.01
N ILE A 464 -27.60 -10.49 18.93
CA ILE A 464 -26.48 -9.53 18.99
C ILE A 464 -26.82 -8.24 19.77
N TYR A 465 -28.08 -7.80 19.80
CA TYR A 465 -28.46 -6.53 20.44
C TYR A 465 -28.10 -6.44 21.94
N GLN A 466 -27.94 -7.57 22.65
CA GLN A 466 -27.49 -7.56 24.05
C GLN A 466 -26.05 -7.03 24.25
N TYR A 467 -25.29 -6.88 23.17
CA TYR A 467 -23.91 -6.39 23.18
C TYR A 467 -23.76 -4.94 22.66
N GLU A 468 -24.85 -4.17 22.53
CA GLU A 468 -24.79 -2.76 22.10
C GLU A 468 -23.89 -1.89 23.00
N ASN A 469 -23.78 -2.22 24.28
CA ASN A 469 -22.91 -1.52 25.24
C ASN A 469 -21.48 -2.09 25.33
N ALA A 470 -21.11 -3.08 24.50
CA ALA A 470 -19.73 -3.54 24.40
C ALA A 470 -18.87 -2.54 23.61
N TYR A 471 -17.59 -2.42 23.96
CA TYR A 471 -16.66 -1.50 23.30
C TYR A 471 -16.12 -2.07 21.99
N TYR A 472 -16.10 -1.24 20.95
CA TYR A 472 -15.51 -1.56 19.66
C TYR A 472 -14.02 -1.22 19.63
N TYR A 473 -13.19 -2.21 19.31
CA TYR A 473 -11.73 -2.10 19.40
C TYR A 473 -11.08 -1.04 18.48
N LEU A 474 -11.74 -0.71 17.36
CA LEU A 474 -11.19 0.24 16.37
C LEU A 474 -11.37 1.69 16.82
N THR A 475 -12.54 2.02 17.38
CA THR A 475 -12.93 3.39 17.77
C THR A 475 -12.74 3.66 19.26
N GLY A 476 -12.66 2.60 20.08
CA GLY A 476 -12.58 2.67 21.54
C GLY A 476 -13.90 3.07 22.23
N LYS A 477 -15.02 3.08 21.51
CA LYS A 477 -16.37 3.47 21.98
C LYS A 477 -17.34 2.29 22.04
N PRO A 478 -18.42 2.33 22.84
CA PRO A 478 -19.52 1.38 22.75
C PRO A 478 -20.15 1.31 21.35
N TYR A 479 -20.62 0.13 20.93
CA TYR A 479 -21.30 -0.03 19.62
C TYR A 479 -22.58 0.83 19.49
N SER A 480 -23.27 1.10 20.61
CA SER A 480 -24.45 1.99 20.70
C SER A 480 -24.14 3.47 20.41
N GLU A 481 -22.90 3.91 20.63
CA GLU A 481 -22.45 5.28 20.37
C GLU A 481 -22.01 5.53 18.92
N LEU A 482 -21.90 4.48 18.10
CA LEU A 482 -21.52 4.62 16.69
C LEU A 482 -22.68 5.26 15.90
N ILE A 483 -22.41 6.40 15.27
CA ILE A 483 -23.42 7.19 14.55
C ILE A 483 -23.42 6.78 13.07
N LEU A 484 -24.26 5.82 12.72
CA LEU A 484 -24.46 5.38 11.35
C LEU A 484 -25.79 5.89 10.77
N TYR A 485 -25.81 6.16 9.47
CA TYR A 485 -26.98 6.60 8.72
C TYR A 485 -27.23 5.62 7.57
N ASP A 486 -28.50 5.32 7.29
CA ASP A 486 -28.89 4.55 6.12
C ASP A 486 -28.87 5.40 4.83
N LYS A 487 -29.20 4.78 3.70
CA LYS A 487 -29.30 5.45 2.38
C LYS A 487 -30.37 6.55 2.31
N ASN A 488 -31.24 6.66 3.30
CA ASN A 488 -32.29 7.67 3.41
C ASN A 488 -31.93 8.78 4.43
N GLY A 489 -30.73 8.74 5.01
CA GLY A 489 -30.29 9.65 6.07
C GLY A 489 -30.95 9.42 7.43
N LYS A 490 -31.56 8.26 7.66
CA LYS A 490 -32.10 7.87 8.96
C LYS A 490 -30.99 7.24 9.79
N ARG A 491 -30.88 7.63 11.08
CA ARG A 491 -29.93 7.00 12.01
C ARG A 491 -30.31 5.52 12.22
N VAL A 492 -29.32 4.64 12.13
CA VAL A 492 -29.43 3.19 12.36
C VAL A 492 -28.36 2.74 13.36
N SER A 493 -28.61 1.64 14.08
CA SER A 493 -27.60 1.08 14.99
C SER A 493 -26.51 0.33 14.24
N TYR A 494 -25.34 0.17 14.88
CA TYR A 494 -24.19 -0.55 14.31
C TYR A 494 -24.58 -1.94 13.77
N PHE A 495 -25.31 -2.73 14.55
CA PHE A 495 -25.70 -4.07 14.16
C PHE A 495 -26.74 -4.10 13.04
N GLU A 496 -27.66 -3.13 13.01
CA GLU A 496 -28.61 -3.02 11.90
C GLU A 496 -27.91 -2.62 10.59
N TYR A 497 -26.92 -1.74 10.65
CA TYR A 497 -26.08 -1.40 9.50
C TYR A 497 -25.27 -2.61 9.00
N MET A 498 -24.50 -3.24 9.90
CA MET A 498 -23.65 -4.41 9.62
C MET A 498 -24.43 -5.56 8.97
N LEU A 499 -25.55 -5.98 9.59
CA LEU A 499 -26.36 -7.11 9.11
C LEU A 499 -27.09 -6.79 7.79
N ASN A 500 -27.30 -5.53 7.43
CA ASN A 500 -27.93 -5.14 6.18
C ASN A 500 -26.95 -4.82 5.04
N GLY A 501 -25.72 -4.42 5.35
CA GLY A 501 -24.72 -4.04 4.35
C GLY A 501 -23.90 -5.20 3.77
N SER A 502 -23.70 -6.29 4.51
CA SER A 502 -22.68 -7.29 4.15
C SER A 502 -22.86 -8.68 4.77
N SER A 503 -22.42 -9.72 4.05
CA SER A 503 -22.46 -11.14 4.47
C SER A 503 -21.15 -11.59 5.13
N TRP A 504 -20.51 -10.73 5.91
CA TRP A 504 -19.18 -10.97 6.50
C TRP A 504 -19.10 -12.26 7.34
N TYR A 505 -20.23 -12.66 7.96
CA TYR A 505 -20.39 -13.88 8.77
C TYR A 505 -20.34 -15.18 7.94
N ALA A 506 -20.35 -15.10 6.60
CA ALA A 506 -20.33 -16.26 5.72
C ALA A 506 -18.94 -16.61 5.17
N TYR A 507 -17.89 -15.83 5.51
CA TYR A 507 -16.50 -16.12 5.17
C TYR A 507 -15.84 -17.08 6.17
N TYR A 508 -15.06 -18.04 5.66
CA TYR A 508 -14.29 -18.95 6.53
C TYR A 508 -13.21 -18.25 7.36
N SER A 509 -12.76 -17.05 6.97
CA SER A 509 -11.84 -16.24 7.79
C SER A 509 -12.39 -15.93 9.19
N MET A 510 -13.73 -15.96 9.36
CA MET A 510 -14.37 -15.72 10.64
C MET A 510 -14.35 -16.94 11.55
N ASP A 511 -14.10 -18.15 11.03
CA ASP A 511 -14.01 -19.38 11.81
C ASP A 511 -12.94 -19.29 12.91
N TRP A 512 -13.27 -19.76 14.11
CA TRP A 512 -12.41 -19.60 15.28
C TRP A 512 -11.08 -20.37 15.16
N LEU A 513 -11.07 -21.54 14.51
CA LEU A 513 -9.84 -22.29 14.27
C LEU A 513 -9.03 -21.72 13.11
N PHE A 514 -9.69 -21.16 12.10
CA PHE A 514 -8.97 -20.36 11.10
C PHE A 514 -8.26 -19.18 11.78
N GLN A 515 -8.94 -18.47 12.69
CA GLN A 515 -8.33 -17.36 13.43
C GLN A 515 -7.16 -17.82 14.30
N VAL A 516 -7.31 -18.91 15.07
CA VAL A 516 -6.20 -19.50 15.86
C VAL A 516 -5.00 -19.84 14.97
N ASN A 517 -5.22 -20.48 13.81
CA ASN A 517 -4.15 -20.83 12.87
C ASN A 517 -3.50 -19.59 12.23
N MET A 518 -4.29 -18.58 11.87
CA MET A 518 -3.77 -17.34 11.31
C MET A 518 -2.94 -16.57 12.34
N TYR A 519 -3.39 -16.51 13.60
CA TYR A 519 -2.63 -15.90 14.69
C TYR A 519 -1.40 -16.73 15.10
N HIS A 520 -1.44 -18.05 14.94
CA HIS A 520 -0.28 -18.92 15.09
C HIS A 520 0.84 -18.53 14.12
N CYS A 521 0.51 -18.35 12.83
CA CYS A 521 1.46 -17.83 11.85
C CYS A 521 1.88 -16.38 12.17
N PHE A 522 0.96 -15.49 12.55
CA PHE A 522 1.25 -14.08 12.86
C PHE A 522 2.25 -13.87 14.01
N LEU A 523 2.14 -14.67 15.08
CA LEU A 523 3.01 -14.58 16.26
C LEU A 523 4.40 -15.17 15.99
N ASN A 524 4.48 -16.22 15.17
CA ASN A 524 5.73 -16.98 14.98
C ASN A 524 6.48 -16.63 13.68
N ASN A 525 5.84 -15.98 12.71
CA ASN A 525 6.44 -15.63 11.42
C ASN A 525 6.36 -14.13 11.10
N ARG A 526 7.48 -13.58 10.59
CA ARG A 526 7.56 -12.21 10.05
C ARG A 526 7.07 -12.09 8.61
N LEU A 527 7.07 -13.21 7.88
CA LEU A 527 6.52 -13.37 6.54
C LEU A 527 5.32 -14.32 6.60
N MET A 528 4.16 -13.87 6.15
CA MET A 528 2.98 -14.72 6.00
C MET A 528 2.60 -14.84 4.52
N LEU A 529 2.35 -16.06 4.06
CA LEU A 529 1.86 -16.36 2.71
C LEU A 529 0.40 -16.78 2.84
N ILE A 530 -0.53 -16.03 2.25
CA ILE A 530 -1.96 -16.29 2.42
C ILE A 530 -2.56 -16.64 1.06
N THR A 531 -3.15 -17.83 0.97
CA THR A 531 -3.63 -18.39 -0.30
C THR A 531 -5.11 -18.73 -0.23
N GLY A 532 -5.83 -18.54 -1.33
CA GLY A 532 -7.27 -18.85 -1.38
C GLY A 532 -7.94 -18.28 -2.62
N ALA A 533 -9.01 -18.94 -3.08
CA ALA A 533 -9.70 -18.55 -4.29
C ALA A 533 -10.21 -17.09 -4.24
N THR A 534 -10.41 -16.49 -5.43
CA THR A 534 -11.11 -15.20 -5.53
C THR A 534 -12.52 -15.31 -4.92
N GLY A 535 -12.95 -14.26 -4.22
CA GLY A 535 -14.20 -14.27 -3.46
C GLY A 535 -14.14 -14.90 -2.06
N GLN A 536 -13.01 -15.48 -1.60
CA GLN A 536 -12.89 -16.02 -0.24
C GLN A 536 -12.54 -14.97 0.85
N GLY A 537 -12.36 -13.70 0.47
CA GLY A 537 -12.11 -12.61 1.41
C GLY A 537 -10.65 -12.26 1.71
N LYS A 538 -9.70 -12.63 0.83
CA LYS A 538 -8.28 -12.27 0.96
C LYS A 538 -8.09 -10.75 1.17
N SER A 539 -8.55 -9.96 0.21
CA SER A 539 -8.40 -8.51 0.15
C SER A 539 -9.25 -7.74 1.17
N THR A 540 -10.12 -8.41 1.93
CA THR A 540 -11.15 -7.74 2.74
C THR A 540 -11.16 -8.18 4.20
N GLN A 541 -10.95 -9.48 4.49
CA GLN A 541 -10.98 -9.99 5.86
C GLN A 541 -9.59 -10.05 6.50
N ILE A 542 -8.56 -10.38 5.71
CA ILE A 542 -7.18 -10.49 6.19
C ILE A 542 -6.65 -9.16 6.79
N PRO A 543 -6.84 -7.98 6.16
CA PRO A 543 -6.37 -6.72 6.74
C PRO A 543 -6.97 -6.44 8.13
N LYS A 544 -8.24 -6.82 8.36
CA LYS A 544 -8.92 -6.63 9.65
C LYS A 544 -8.37 -7.52 10.75
N LEU A 545 -8.20 -8.81 10.45
CA LEU A 545 -7.68 -9.77 11.42
C LEU A 545 -6.23 -9.45 11.81
N LEU A 546 -5.40 -9.03 10.84
CA LEU A 546 -4.04 -8.55 11.11
C LEU A 546 -4.03 -7.26 11.94
N HIS A 547 -4.92 -6.31 11.65
CA HIS A 547 -5.06 -5.06 12.41
C HIS A 547 -5.47 -5.32 13.87
N TYR A 548 -6.40 -6.25 14.07
CA TYR A 548 -6.78 -6.73 15.39
C TYR A 548 -5.62 -7.49 16.08
N GLY A 549 -4.81 -8.26 15.35
CA GLY A 549 -3.60 -8.91 15.88
C GLY A 549 -2.58 -7.91 16.42
N LEU A 550 -2.31 -6.81 15.70
CA LEU A 550 -1.45 -5.71 16.18
C LEU A 550 -2.01 -5.04 17.45
N ARG A 551 -3.34 -4.94 17.57
CA ARG A 551 -4.01 -4.40 18.76
C ARG A 551 -3.92 -5.32 19.96
N CYS A 552 -4.14 -6.61 19.75
CA CYS A 552 -4.42 -7.56 20.82
C CYS A 552 -3.16 -8.27 21.34
N PHE A 553 -2.17 -8.49 20.47
CA PHE A 553 -0.97 -9.27 20.81
C PHE A 553 0.31 -8.43 20.81
N ASP A 554 0.51 -7.57 19.80
CA ASP A 554 1.63 -6.61 19.79
C ASP A 554 1.34 -5.34 20.62
N LEU A 555 0.09 -5.15 21.05
CA LEU A 555 -0.37 -4.07 21.93
C LEU A 555 -0.04 -2.66 21.44
N ILE A 556 -0.10 -2.48 20.12
CA ILE A 556 0.17 -1.19 19.50
C ILE A 556 -1.05 -0.29 19.71
N SER A 557 -0.87 0.84 20.40
CA SER A 557 -1.97 1.77 20.71
C SER A 557 -2.48 2.55 19.47
N ILE A 558 -1.70 2.61 18.39
CA ILE A 558 -2.05 3.25 17.11
C ILE A 558 -1.54 2.39 15.91
N PRO A 559 -2.13 1.20 15.65
CA PRO A 559 -1.62 0.30 14.63
C PRO A 559 -1.93 0.79 13.23
N LYS A 560 -1.00 0.53 12.30
CA LYS A 560 -1.05 1.04 10.92
C LYS A 560 -0.71 -0.10 9.96
N ILE A 561 -1.64 -0.39 9.05
CA ILE A 561 -1.47 -1.38 7.98
C ILE A 561 -1.72 -0.71 6.64
N THR A 562 -0.87 -1.01 5.67
CA THR A 562 -1.07 -0.64 4.26
C THR A 562 -1.09 -1.91 3.40
N SER A 563 -2.08 -2.00 2.51
CA SER A 563 -2.34 -3.09 1.58
C SER A 563 -2.25 -2.59 0.15
N THR A 564 -1.48 -3.24 -0.71
CA THR A 564 -1.37 -2.85 -2.13
C THR A 564 -2.42 -3.56 -2.98
N GLN A 565 -3.09 -2.79 -3.83
CA GLN A 565 -3.89 -3.29 -4.93
C GLN A 565 -3.21 -2.92 -6.26
N PRO A 566 -3.21 -3.79 -7.27
CA PRO A 566 -2.57 -3.50 -8.57
C PRO A 566 -3.31 -2.45 -9.41
N ARG A 567 -4.55 -2.07 -9.03
CA ARG A 567 -5.45 -1.23 -9.84
C ARG A 567 -6.34 -0.34 -8.98
N THR A 568 -6.60 0.88 -9.46
CA THR A 568 -7.31 1.96 -8.74
C THR A 568 -8.74 1.60 -8.30
N ILE A 569 -9.49 0.87 -9.13
CA ILE A 569 -10.88 0.48 -8.82
C ILE A 569 -10.90 -0.49 -7.62
N PRO A 570 -10.20 -1.65 -7.64
CA PRO A 570 -10.02 -2.50 -6.47
C PRO A 570 -9.53 -1.76 -5.22
N THR A 571 -8.58 -0.82 -5.33
CA THR A 571 -8.11 -0.01 -4.18
C THR A 571 -9.27 0.67 -3.45
N ARG A 572 -10.19 1.28 -4.21
CA ARG A 572 -11.35 1.99 -3.65
C ARG A 572 -12.46 1.04 -3.22
N GLU A 573 -12.78 0.02 -4.02
CA GLU A 573 -13.86 -0.91 -3.73
C GLU A 573 -13.56 -1.78 -2.50
N ASN A 574 -12.32 -2.28 -2.35
CA ASN A 574 -11.91 -3.02 -1.15
C ASN A 574 -12.00 -2.15 0.11
N ALA A 575 -11.51 -0.91 0.06
CA ALA A 575 -11.61 0.01 1.19
C ALA A 575 -13.07 0.32 1.58
N VAL A 576 -13.95 0.56 0.58
CA VAL A 576 -15.39 0.77 0.83
C VAL A 576 -16.02 -0.49 1.46
N PHE A 577 -15.69 -1.67 0.96
CA PHE A 577 -16.19 -2.95 1.48
C PHE A 577 -15.72 -3.22 2.91
N ILE A 578 -14.41 -3.08 3.19
CA ILE A 578 -13.83 -3.15 4.54
C ILE A 578 -14.54 -2.17 5.47
N SER A 579 -14.72 -0.91 5.06
CA SER A 579 -15.35 0.13 5.87
C SER A 579 -16.82 -0.16 6.20
N THR A 580 -17.54 -0.80 5.28
CA THR A 580 -18.93 -1.22 5.47
C THR A 580 -19.03 -2.39 6.45
N GLU A 581 -18.17 -3.40 6.28
CA GLU A 581 -18.08 -4.58 7.16
C GLU A 581 -17.44 -4.31 8.53
N MET A 582 -16.90 -3.11 8.75
CA MET A 582 -16.40 -2.64 10.05
C MET A 582 -17.34 -1.61 10.69
N GLY A 583 -18.41 -1.20 10.00
CA GLY A 583 -19.35 -0.18 10.48
C GLY A 583 -18.70 1.18 10.74
N VAL A 584 -17.73 1.56 9.91
CA VAL A 584 -17.03 2.87 9.89
C VAL A 584 -16.92 3.38 8.44
N PRO A 585 -18.06 3.62 7.76
CA PRO A 585 -18.09 3.78 6.31
C PRO A 585 -17.38 5.06 5.86
N ILE A 586 -16.56 4.98 4.80
CA ILE A 586 -15.76 6.12 4.29
C ILE A 586 -16.63 7.28 3.78
N LYS A 587 -17.85 6.97 3.33
CA LYS A 587 -18.86 7.95 2.92
C LYS A 587 -20.17 7.69 3.64
N GLN A 588 -20.85 8.78 3.99
CA GLN A 588 -22.09 8.75 4.74
C GLN A 588 -23.03 9.80 4.16
N TYR A 589 -24.29 9.42 3.92
CA TYR A 589 -25.27 10.33 3.33
C TYR A 589 -25.64 11.46 4.29
N SER A 590 -25.52 12.71 3.84
CA SER A 590 -25.86 13.90 4.61
C SER A 590 -27.21 14.47 4.17
N LYS A 591 -28.23 14.27 5.02
CA LYS A 591 -29.58 14.79 4.77
C LYS A 591 -29.67 16.32 4.67
N SER A 592 -28.71 17.07 5.24
CA SER A 592 -28.70 18.54 5.15
C SER A 592 -28.16 19.08 3.82
N ILE A 593 -27.52 18.23 3.00
CA ILE A 593 -26.90 18.62 1.71
C ILE A 593 -27.36 17.71 0.57
N ASP A 594 -28.15 16.66 0.85
CA ASP A 594 -28.68 15.67 -0.10
C ASP A 594 -27.59 14.95 -0.94
N ILE A 595 -26.41 14.74 -0.32
CA ILE A 595 -25.26 14.08 -0.95
C ILE A 595 -24.49 13.20 0.04
N ASP A 596 -23.79 12.20 -0.49
CA ASP A 596 -22.77 11.45 0.25
C ASP A 596 -21.56 12.35 0.57
N VAL A 597 -21.35 12.63 1.85
CA VAL A 597 -20.15 13.31 2.34
C VAL A 597 -19.12 12.27 2.79
N ASN A 598 -17.83 12.61 2.68
CA ASN A 598 -16.79 11.81 3.33
C ASN A 598 -17.03 11.83 4.84
N SER A 599 -17.04 10.66 5.48
CA SER A 599 -17.28 10.55 6.92
C SER A 599 -16.12 11.10 7.73
N PHE A 600 -16.31 11.14 9.06
CA PHE A 600 -15.23 11.49 9.98
C PHE A 600 -14.26 10.32 10.26
N ASP A 601 -14.55 9.12 9.74
CA ASP A 601 -13.79 7.90 10.03
C ASP A 601 -12.48 7.85 9.23
N THR A 602 -11.39 8.33 9.84
CA THR A 602 -10.04 8.21 9.26
C THR A 602 -9.41 6.83 9.48
N TYR A 603 -10.18 5.86 9.95
CA TYR A 603 -9.74 4.50 10.27
C TYR A 603 -9.56 3.62 9.04
N ILE A 604 -10.42 3.77 8.02
CA ILE A 604 -10.27 3.07 6.74
C ILE A 604 -9.94 4.11 5.68
N GLN A 605 -8.83 3.91 5.00
CA GLN A 605 -8.30 4.85 4.02
C GLN A 605 -8.09 4.13 2.68
N TYR A 606 -8.19 4.88 1.59
CA TYR A 606 -7.63 4.48 0.32
C TYR A 606 -6.84 5.62 -0.32
N GLN A 607 -5.81 5.26 -1.11
CA GLN A 607 -4.99 6.23 -1.85
C GLN A 607 -4.57 5.69 -3.21
N SER A 608 -4.83 6.47 -4.26
CA SER A 608 -4.34 6.24 -5.62
C SER A 608 -3.82 7.55 -6.22
N GLN A 609 -3.34 7.49 -7.47
CA GLN A 609 -2.94 8.68 -8.22
C GLN A 609 -4.12 9.63 -8.49
N THR A 610 -5.32 9.10 -8.78
CA THR A 610 -6.48 9.89 -9.22
C THR A 610 -7.54 10.14 -8.13
N ASP A 611 -7.54 9.34 -7.06
CA ASP A 611 -8.58 9.37 -6.01
C ASP A 611 -7.92 9.08 -4.65
N ARG A 612 -8.22 9.90 -3.64
CA ARG A 612 -7.67 9.80 -2.29
C ARG A 612 -8.76 10.09 -1.26
N SER A 613 -8.92 9.17 -0.31
CA SER A 613 -9.72 9.38 0.90
C SER A 613 -9.08 10.43 1.83
N LYS A 614 -9.74 10.76 2.95
CA LYS A 614 -9.20 11.64 3.99
C LYS A 614 -8.04 10.94 4.73
N ILE A 615 -6.81 11.21 4.30
CA ILE A 615 -5.60 10.65 4.92
C ILE A 615 -5.37 11.28 6.30
N ASN A 616 -5.24 10.44 7.32
CA ASN A 616 -4.73 10.84 8.63
C ASN A 616 -3.64 9.86 9.06
N ASN A 617 -2.41 10.36 9.22
CA ASN A 617 -1.27 9.56 9.68
C ASN A 617 -1.12 9.54 11.21
N ASN A 618 -1.91 10.33 11.94
CA ASN A 618 -1.83 10.45 13.40
C ASN A 618 -2.82 9.51 14.11
N THR A 619 -3.68 8.79 13.37
CA THR A 619 -4.61 7.78 13.90
C THR A 619 -4.23 6.38 13.46
N THR A 620 -4.86 5.38 14.08
CA THR A 620 -4.81 4.00 13.57
C THR A 620 -5.52 3.92 12.22
N TYR A 621 -5.00 3.08 11.31
CA TYR A 621 -5.65 2.87 10.02
C TYR A 621 -5.40 1.49 9.40
N ILE A 622 -6.34 1.08 8.56
CA ILE A 622 -6.15 0.13 7.46
C ILE A 622 -6.23 0.95 6.16
N ARG A 623 -5.20 0.88 5.31
CA ARG A 623 -5.13 1.64 4.07
C ARG A 623 -4.95 0.75 2.85
N GLU A 624 -5.86 0.81 1.90
CA GLU A 624 -5.63 0.27 0.55
C GLU A 624 -4.88 1.33 -0.29
N VAL A 625 -3.79 0.95 -0.97
CA VAL A 625 -3.05 1.82 -1.89
C VAL A 625 -2.85 1.15 -3.22
N THR A 626 -2.68 1.92 -4.29
CA THR A 626 -2.11 1.36 -5.52
C THR A 626 -0.65 0.98 -5.30
N ASP A 627 -0.26 -0.20 -5.79
CA ASP A 627 1.13 -0.68 -5.89
C ASP A 627 2.16 0.42 -6.22
N GLY A 628 2.00 1.14 -7.35
CA GLY A 628 2.94 2.17 -7.78
C GLY A 628 3.12 3.28 -6.74
N LEU A 629 2.06 3.61 -6.00
CA LEU A 629 2.10 4.63 -4.95
C LEU A 629 2.83 4.14 -3.70
N LEU A 630 2.72 2.85 -3.34
CA LEU A 630 3.56 2.29 -2.28
C LEU A 630 5.02 2.25 -2.72
N PHE A 631 5.30 1.90 -3.98
CA PHE A 631 6.66 1.92 -4.52
C PHE A 631 7.28 3.33 -4.41
N GLU A 632 6.58 4.39 -4.84
CA GLU A 632 7.06 5.77 -4.65
C GLU A 632 7.24 6.13 -3.17
N LYS A 633 6.35 5.70 -2.27
CA LYS A 633 6.50 5.92 -0.83
C LYS A 633 7.76 5.24 -0.27
N LEU A 634 8.02 3.98 -0.66
CA LEU A 634 9.24 3.26 -0.29
C LEU A 634 10.51 3.90 -0.87
N LEU A 635 10.41 4.61 -1.99
CA LEU A 635 11.52 5.42 -2.48
C LEU A 635 11.66 6.73 -1.68
N GLY A 636 10.57 7.39 -1.31
CA GLY A 636 10.60 8.65 -0.55
C GLY A 636 11.00 8.53 0.93
N GLU A 637 10.68 7.42 1.60
CA GLU A 637 10.83 7.29 3.06
C GLU A 637 11.97 6.33 3.47
N ASP A 638 12.84 6.72 4.40
CA ASP A 638 13.88 5.84 4.96
C ASP A 638 13.35 4.85 6.01
N LYS A 639 12.18 5.15 6.60
CA LYS A 639 11.51 4.31 7.60
C LYS A 639 10.00 4.28 7.33
N ILE A 640 9.47 3.08 7.15
CA ILE A 640 8.03 2.81 7.07
C ILE A 640 7.41 2.98 8.47
N GLN A 641 6.29 3.68 8.59
CA GLN A 641 5.55 3.85 9.86
C GLN A 641 4.60 2.69 10.16
N GLU A 642 4.13 2.01 9.11
CA GLU A 642 3.29 0.81 9.18
C GLU A 642 4.04 -0.37 9.80
N GLN A 643 3.33 -1.19 10.60
CA GLN A 643 3.88 -2.42 11.16
C GLN A 643 3.64 -3.63 10.25
N ILE A 644 2.69 -3.53 9.32
CA ILE A 644 2.41 -4.57 8.32
C ILE A 644 2.21 -3.92 6.95
N ILE A 645 2.92 -4.46 5.97
CA ILE A 645 2.64 -4.25 4.55
C ILE A 645 2.04 -5.54 3.98
N ILE A 646 0.88 -5.43 3.34
CA ILE A 646 0.22 -6.52 2.62
C ILE A 646 0.42 -6.30 1.12
N ILE A 647 0.95 -7.29 0.42
CA ILE A 647 1.08 -7.31 -1.03
C ILE A 647 0.01 -8.25 -1.58
N ASP A 648 -1.09 -7.66 -2.05
CA ASP A 648 -2.28 -8.38 -2.50
C ASP A 648 -2.33 -8.61 -4.01
N GLU A 649 -3.05 -9.68 -4.39
CA GLU A 649 -3.10 -10.24 -5.74
C GLU A 649 -1.68 -10.48 -6.34
N ALA A 650 -0.76 -11.00 -5.51
CA ALA A 650 0.66 -11.15 -5.82
C ALA A 650 0.97 -11.93 -7.12
N HIS A 651 0.05 -12.77 -7.58
CA HIS A 651 0.11 -13.51 -8.84
C HIS A 651 0.00 -12.65 -10.11
N GLU A 652 -0.29 -11.34 -10.01
CA GLU A 652 -0.28 -10.45 -11.19
C GLU A 652 1.16 -10.12 -11.65
N HIS A 653 2.18 -10.21 -10.77
CA HIS A 653 3.60 -9.91 -11.06
C HIS A 653 3.83 -8.69 -11.95
N ASN A 654 3.13 -7.60 -11.61
CA ASN A 654 3.41 -6.34 -12.25
C ASN A 654 4.78 -5.81 -11.77
N ARG A 655 5.41 -4.95 -12.57
CA ARG A 655 6.75 -4.44 -12.29
C ARG A 655 6.89 -3.76 -10.91
N ASN A 656 5.88 -3.01 -10.45
CA ASN A 656 5.98 -2.29 -9.17
C ASN A 656 5.87 -3.26 -7.99
N MET A 657 5.02 -4.28 -8.09
CA MET A 657 4.80 -5.32 -7.09
C MET A 657 6.08 -6.15 -6.85
N ASP A 658 6.73 -6.64 -7.90
CA ASP A 658 8.01 -7.38 -7.80
C ASP A 658 9.12 -6.49 -7.20
N LEU A 659 9.12 -5.19 -7.51
CA LEU A 659 10.03 -4.20 -6.94
C LEU A 659 9.76 -3.92 -5.46
N ILE A 660 8.50 -3.81 -5.05
CA ILE A 660 8.13 -3.65 -3.64
C ILE A 660 8.57 -4.88 -2.86
N LEU A 661 8.26 -6.09 -3.33
CA LEU A 661 8.70 -7.33 -2.70
C LEU A 661 10.24 -7.38 -2.55
N THR A 662 10.97 -7.00 -3.60
CA THR A 662 12.43 -6.85 -3.60
C THR A 662 12.90 -5.87 -2.52
N LEU A 663 12.37 -4.65 -2.47
CA LEU A 663 12.73 -3.62 -1.49
C LEU A 663 12.33 -3.99 -0.05
N MET A 664 11.19 -4.65 0.15
CA MET A 664 10.67 -5.02 1.46
C MET A 664 11.65 -5.88 2.26
N LYS A 665 12.54 -6.63 1.60
CA LYS A 665 13.61 -7.39 2.26
C LYS A 665 14.56 -6.47 3.05
N ASP A 666 15.02 -5.38 2.46
CA ASP A 666 15.88 -4.39 3.11
C ASP A 666 15.14 -3.68 4.26
N TYR A 667 13.89 -3.28 4.02
CA TYR A 667 13.03 -2.70 5.08
C TYR A 667 12.80 -3.65 6.26
N MET A 668 12.63 -4.95 6.02
CA MET A 668 12.49 -5.95 7.09
C MET A 668 13.80 -6.27 7.81
N TYR A 669 14.97 -6.06 7.20
CA TYR A 669 16.25 -6.09 7.93
C TYR A 669 16.43 -4.84 8.79
N LYS A 670 16.12 -3.65 8.26
CA LYS A 670 16.24 -2.37 8.96
C LYS A 670 15.21 -2.19 10.08
N ASN A 671 14.04 -2.81 9.96
CA ASN A 671 13.00 -2.80 10.97
C ASN A 671 12.58 -4.24 11.36
N PRO A 672 13.10 -4.79 12.47
CA PRO A 672 12.73 -6.12 12.98
C PRO A 672 11.25 -6.29 13.31
N THR A 673 10.52 -5.21 13.65
CA THR A 673 9.09 -5.28 14.01
C THR A 673 8.16 -5.29 12.80
N LEU A 674 8.66 -4.91 11.62
CA LEU A 674 7.91 -4.93 10.37
C LEU A 674 7.63 -6.37 9.92
N ARG A 675 6.36 -6.65 9.61
CA ARG A 675 5.92 -7.90 8.96
C ARG A 675 5.50 -7.65 7.51
N LEU A 676 5.71 -8.66 6.68
CA LEU A 676 5.25 -8.71 5.28
C LEU A 676 4.22 -9.83 5.14
N VAL A 677 3.10 -9.51 4.49
CA VAL A 677 2.06 -10.49 4.16
C VAL A 677 1.88 -10.49 2.65
N ILE A 678 1.97 -11.66 2.03
CA ILE A 678 1.78 -11.82 0.58
C ILE A 678 0.50 -12.62 0.38
N THR A 679 -0.52 -12.02 -0.23
CA THR A 679 -1.81 -12.66 -0.52
C THR A 679 -1.93 -12.99 -2.00
N SER A 680 -2.31 -14.23 -2.33
CA SER A 680 -2.47 -14.66 -3.73
C SER A 680 -3.60 -15.68 -3.93
N ALA A 681 -4.20 -15.69 -5.13
CA ALA A 681 -5.16 -16.71 -5.55
C ALA A 681 -4.48 -18.01 -6.00
N THR A 682 -3.28 -17.90 -6.57
CA THR A 682 -2.40 -19.00 -7.01
C THR A 682 -1.02 -18.71 -6.45
N MET A 683 -0.51 -19.57 -5.56
CA MET A 683 0.77 -19.37 -4.87
C MET A 683 1.76 -20.50 -5.18
N GLU A 684 1.31 -21.53 -5.91
CA GLU A 684 1.99 -22.82 -6.01
C GLU A 684 3.36 -22.71 -6.72
N ASP A 685 3.44 -21.85 -7.74
CA ASP A 685 4.68 -21.57 -8.48
C ASP A 685 5.60 -20.58 -7.71
N ASP A 686 5.01 -19.61 -7.01
CA ASP A 686 5.74 -18.45 -6.46
C ASP A 686 6.19 -18.66 -5.00
N GLU A 687 5.55 -19.56 -4.27
CA GLU A 687 5.81 -19.85 -2.85
C GLU A 687 7.27 -20.23 -2.58
N GLN A 688 7.86 -21.07 -3.42
CA GLN A 688 9.25 -21.49 -3.27
C GLN A 688 10.21 -20.31 -3.44
N ILE A 689 9.89 -19.40 -4.35
CA ILE A 689 10.66 -18.19 -4.64
C ILE A 689 10.62 -17.26 -3.41
N TYR A 690 9.43 -17.00 -2.87
CA TYR A 690 9.25 -16.18 -1.68
C TYR A 690 9.95 -16.78 -0.45
N ARG A 691 9.77 -18.08 -0.17
CA ARG A 691 10.45 -18.77 0.94
C ARG A 691 11.96 -18.71 0.80
N ARG A 692 12.51 -18.89 -0.41
CA ARG A 692 13.95 -18.79 -0.69
C ARG A 692 14.47 -17.36 -0.51
N TYR A 693 13.79 -16.37 -1.07
CA TYR A 693 14.24 -14.97 -1.05
C TYR A 693 14.24 -14.40 0.37
N TYR A 694 13.26 -14.75 1.19
CA TYR A 694 13.13 -14.27 2.57
C TYR A 694 13.66 -15.25 3.64
N LYS A 695 14.35 -16.34 3.27
CA LYS A 695 14.85 -17.39 4.21
C LYS A 695 15.52 -16.81 5.45
N ASN A 696 16.39 -15.82 5.26
CA ASN A 696 17.21 -15.21 6.31
C ASN A 696 16.45 -14.21 7.23
N LEU A 697 15.12 -14.08 7.11
CA LEU A 697 14.31 -13.21 7.98
C LEU A 697 13.74 -13.90 9.23
N SER A 698 13.79 -15.24 9.31
CA SER A 698 13.26 -16.05 10.40
C SER A 698 14.31 -17.02 10.95
N SER A 699 14.52 -17.02 12.27
CA SER A 699 15.40 -17.97 12.96
C SER A 699 14.70 -19.27 13.38
N ILE A 700 13.38 -19.37 13.16
CA ILE A 700 12.55 -20.53 13.50
C ILE A 700 11.76 -20.91 12.24
N ASP A 701 12.13 -22.04 11.61
CA ASP A 701 11.41 -22.65 10.48
C ASP A 701 10.50 -23.81 10.92
N VAL A 702 10.00 -23.76 12.17
CA VAL A 702 9.12 -24.80 12.76
C VAL A 702 7.65 -24.60 12.39
N VAL A 703 7.18 -23.35 12.35
CA VAL A 703 5.79 -23.00 12.06
C VAL A 703 5.64 -22.67 10.58
N ASP A 704 4.67 -23.28 9.91
CA ASP A 704 4.45 -22.99 8.49
C ASP A 704 4.08 -21.52 8.24
N LYS A 705 4.57 -20.97 7.14
CA LYS A 705 4.35 -19.59 6.70
C LYS A 705 3.06 -19.46 5.87
N ARG A 706 2.51 -20.57 5.38
CA ARG A 706 1.31 -20.61 4.51
C ARG A 706 0.02 -20.77 5.31
N VAL A 707 -0.90 -19.83 5.17
CA VAL A 707 -2.28 -19.90 5.69
C VAL A 707 -3.25 -20.01 4.52
N HIS A 708 -4.06 -21.07 4.48
CA HIS A 708 -5.02 -21.30 3.41
C HIS A 708 -6.44 -20.91 3.80
N LEU A 709 -6.97 -19.89 3.11
CA LEU A 709 -8.30 -19.33 3.27
C LEU A 709 -9.35 -20.15 2.47
N ALA A 710 -9.52 -21.41 2.85
CA ALA A 710 -10.62 -22.25 2.39
C ALA A 710 -11.01 -23.31 3.45
N PRO A 711 -12.30 -23.66 3.56
CA PRO A 711 -12.75 -24.75 4.42
C PRO A 711 -12.01 -26.07 4.15
N PRO A 712 -11.80 -26.93 5.16
CA PRO A 712 -11.48 -28.33 4.94
C PRO A 712 -12.47 -29.01 3.98
N PHE A 713 -11.95 -29.82 3.06
CA PHE A 713 -12.70 -30.62 2.07
C PHE A 713 -13.54 -29.89 1.01
N GLU A 714 -13.69 -28.57 1.08
CA GLU A 714 -14.38 -27.78 0.03
C GLU A 714 -13.35 -27.19 -0.96
N PRO A 715 -13.18 -27.72 -2.19
CA PRO A 715 -12.81 -26.86 -3.31
C PRO A 715 -13.94 -25.83 -3.51
N SER A 716 -13.66 -24.73 -4.21
CA SER A 716 -14.54 -23.55 -4.31
C SER A 716 -15.99 -23.87 -4.77
N ARG A 717 -16.88 -24.15 -3.82
CA ARG A 717 -18.35 -24.31 -3.86
C ARG A 717 -18.98 -25.28 -4.87
N TYR A 718 -18.51 -25.32 -6.11
CA TYR A 718 -19.13 -26.08 -7.21
C TYR A 718 -18.08 -26.89 -7.98
N ASN A 719 -18.51 -27.94 -8.67
CA ASN A 719 -17.61 -28.82 -9.42
C ASN A 719 -17.08 -28.11 -10.67
N LEU A 720 -15.83 -28.42 -11.04
CA LEU A 720 -15.19 -27.94 -12.26
C LEU A 720 -14.86 -29.13 -13.16
N TYR A 721 -15.38 -29.09 -14.40
CA TYR A 721 -15.18 -30.13 -15.40
C TYR A 721 -14.20 -29.65 -16.47
N ASP A 722 -12.96 -30.13 -16.40
CA ASP A 722 -11.90 -29.83 -17.36
C ASP A 722 -11.98 -30.77 -18.59
N ASN A 723 -12.16 -30.19 -19.78
CA ASN A 723 -12.27 -30.92 -21.04
C ASN A 723 -11.12 -30.50 -21.97
N PHE A 724 -10.15 -31.39 -22.19
CA PHE A 724 -9.01 -31.16 -23.09
C PHE A 724 -9.24 -31.75 -24.48
N LEU A 725 -8.53 -31.23 -25.49
CA LEU A 725 -8.43 -31.89 -26.80
C LEU A 725 -7.54 -33.14 -26.73
N LEU A 726 -7.78 -34.08 -27.66
CA LEU A 726 -6.93 -35.25 -27.86
C LEU A 726 -5.61 -34.94 -28.60
N LYS A 727 -5.55 -33.79 -29.31
CA LYS A 727 -4.38 -33.34 -30.07
C LYS A 727 -4.26 -31.82 -29.95
N ASN A 728 -3.03 -31.32 -29.90
CA ASN A 728 -2.78 -29.87 -29.88
C ASN A 728 -3.03 -29.25 -31.27
N PRO A 729 -3.59 -28.03 -31.33
CA PRO A 729 -3.59 -27.24 -32.56
C PRO A 729 -2.15 -26.87 -32.94
N LYS A 730 -1.93 -26.56 -34.22
CA LYS A 730 -0.64 -26.09 -34.74
C LYS A 730 -0.31 -24.67 -34.28
N ASP A 731 -1.32 -23.82 -34.26
CA ASP A 731 -1.21 -22.38 -34.05
C ASP A 731 -2.47 -21.83 -33.34
N TYR A 732 -2.48 -20.51 -33.11
CA TYR A 732 -3.62 -19.81 -32.51
C TYR A 732 -4.86 -19.83 -33.40
N ASP A 733 -4.72 -19.78 -34.72
CA ASP A 733 -5.86 -19.70 -35.65
C ASP A 733 -6.64 -21.02 -35.65
N GLU A 734 -5.96 -22.17 -35.65
CA GLU A 734 -6.59 -23.48 -35.46
C GLU A 734 -7.28 -23.58 -34.08
N ALA A 735 -6.63 -23.08 -33.02
CA ALA A 735 -7.22 -23.05 -31.67
C ALA A 735 -8.49 -22.16 -31.59
N GLN A 736 -8.46 -20.99 -32.23
CA GLN A 736 -9.58 -20.04 -32.31
C GLN A 736 -10.76 -20.68 -33.05
N ASN A 737 -10.53 -21.27 -34.22
CA ASN A 737 -11.57 -21.92 -35.02
C ASN A 737 -12.24 -23.10 -34.28
N LEU A 738 -11.44 -23.92 -33.58
CA LEU A 738 -11.96 -24.97 -32.71
C LEU A 738 -12.80 -24.42 -31.55
N GLY A 739 -12.37 -23.30 -30.95
CA GLY A 739 -13.12 -22.59 -29.92
C GLY A 739 -14.47 -22.06 -30.42
N ILE A 740 -14.52 -21.49 -31.62
CA ILE A 740 -15.77 -21.00 -32.26
C ILE A 740 -16.72 -22.18 -32.48
N ALA A 741 -16.23 -23.28 -33.06
CA ALA A 741 -17.03 -24.49 -33.28
C ALA A 741 -17.59 -25.07 -31.97
N LYS A 742 -16.77 -25.13 -30.90
CA LYS A 742 -17.21 -25.58 -29.57
C LYS A 742 -18.24 -24.66 -28.94
N THR A 743 -18.11 -23.34 -29.12
CA THR A 743 -19.06 -22.34 -28.64
C THR A 743 -20.44 -22.57 -29.27
N ILE A 744 -20.49 -22.72 -30.59
CA ILE A 744 -21.72 -23.00 -31.35
C ILE A 744 -22.33 -24.34 -30.91
N GLU A 745 -21.52 -25.38 -30.66
CA GLU A 745 -21.98 -26.67 -30.16
C GLU A 745 -22.67 -26.58 -28.79
N ILE A 746 -22.13 -25.77 -27.86
CA ILE A 746 -22.69 -25.59 -26.51
C ILE A 746 -24.02 -24.83 -26.55
N THR A 747 -24.07 -23.72 -27.31
CA THR A 747 -25.27 -22.88 -27.40
C THR A 747 -26.40 -23.59 -28.13
N ASN A 748 -26.11 -24.35 -29.19
CA ASN A 748 -27.12 -25.14 -29.91
C ASN A 748 -27.70 -26.28 -29.08
N LYS A 749 -27.03 -26.70 -28.00
CA LYS A 749 -27.55 -27.68 -27.03
C LYS A 749 -28.49 -27.06 -25.98
N ASN A 750 -28.85 -25.78 -26.10
CA ASN A 750 -29.70 -25.02 -25.17
C ASN A 750 -29.30 -25.16 -23.69
N LYS A 751 -28.00 -25.28 -23.41
CA LYS A 751 -27.49 -25.28 -22.03
C LYS A 751 -27.59 -23.87 -21.47
N LYS A 752 -28.15 -23.72 -20.26
CA LYS A 752 -28.23 -22.45 -19.53
C LYS A 752 -26.85 -21.97 -19.09
N GLY A 753 -26.72 -20.67 -18.82
CA GLY A 753 -25.49 -20.05 -18.31
C GLY A 753 -24.62 -19.46 -19.43
N ASP A 754 -23.88 -18.41 -19.09
CA ASP A 754 -23.10 -17.62 -20.05
C ASP A 754 -21.72 -18.26 -20.32
N ILE A 755 -21.14 -17.90 -21.46
CA ILE A 755 -19.86 -18.43 -21.95
C ILE A 755 -18.80 -17.32 -21.94
N LEU A 756 -17.63 -17.59 -21.37
CA LEU A 756 -16.44 -16.73 -21.48
C LEU A 756 -15.47 -17.36 -22.50
N PHE A 757 -15.21 -16.66 -23.60
CA PHE A 757 -14.28 -17.07 -24.64
C PHE A 757 -12.99 -16.25 -24.54
N PHE A 758 -11.84 -16.91 -24.36
CA PHE A 758 -10.53 -16.24 -24.34
C PHE A 758 -9.92 -16.13 -25.74
N SER A 759 -9.64 -14.89 -26.15
CA SER A 759 -8.99 -14.50 -27.41
C SER A 759 -7.79 -13.58 -27.13
N VAL A 760 -6.94 -13.32 -28.13
CA VAL A 760 -5.66 -12.61 -27.93
C VAL A 760 -5.77 -11.09 -28.01
N GLY A 761 -6.68 -10.53 -28.82
CA GLY A 761 -6.67 -9.10 -29.12
C GLY A 761 -8.00 -8.54 -29.64
N LYS A 762 -8.10 -7.21 -29.69
CA LYS A 762 -9.31 -6.49 -30.10
C LYS A 762 -9.76 -6.87 -31.52
N LYS A 763 -8.82 -7.04 -32.46
CA LYS A 763 -9.13 -7.39 -33.85
C LYS A 763 -9.82 -8.76 -33.89
N ASP A 764 -9.18 -9.74 -33.28
CA ASP A 764 -9.60 -11.15 -33.24
C ASP A 764 -10.95 -11.29 -32.53
N ILE A 765 -11.14 -10.59 -31.40
CA ILE A 765 -12.43 -10.49 -30.68
C ILE A 765 -13.55 -10.02 -31.62
N MET A 766 -13.33 -8.96 -32.40
CA MET A 766 -14.37 -8.42 -33.29
C MET A 766 -14.66 -9.35 -34.48
N GLU A 767 -13.66 -10.08 -34.99
CA GLU A 767 -13.84 -11.10 -36.03
C GLU A 767 -14.63 -12.31 -35.49
N ILE A 768 -14.26 -12.84 -34.32
CA ILE A 768 -14.99 -13.92 -33.61
C ILE A 768 -16.45 -13.51 -33.36
N ILE A 769 -16.69 -12.30 -32.87
CA ILE A 769 -18.05 -11.81 -32.57
C ILE A 769 -18.91 -11.73 -33.81
N LYS A 770 -18.35 -11.29 -34.93
CA LYS A 770 -19.08 -11.26 -36.21
C LYS A 770 -19.50 -12.67 -36.61
N GLU A 771 -18.56 -13.61 -36.63
CA GLU A 771 -18.85 -15.00 -37.01
C GLU A 771 -19.84 -15.69 -36.06
N LEU A 772 -19.70 -15.47 -34.74
CA LEU A 772 -20.63 -16.01 -33.75
C LEU A 772 -22.03 -15.40 -33.90
N ASN A 773 -22.16 -14.07 -34.03
CA ASN A 773 -23.48 -13.43 -34.22
C ASN A 773 -24.14 -13.76 -35.56
N GLU A 774 -23.41 -14.29 -36.55
CA GLU A 774 -24.02 -14.90 -37.74
C GLU A 774 -24.57 -16.32 -37.45
N LYS A 775 -23.89 -17.11 -36.61
CA LYS A 775 -24.15 -18.57 -36.45
C LYS A 775 -24.89 -19.00 -35.16
N LEU A 776 -24.97 -18.14 -34.15
CA LEU A 776 -25.56 -18.46 -32.84
C LEU A 776 -27.10 -18.55 -32.87
N PRO A 777 -27.75 -19.27 -31.93
CA PRO A 777 -29.21 -19.24 -31.73
C PRO A 777 -29.77 -17.83 -31.52
N SER A 778 -31.03 -17.59 -31.87
CA SER A 778 -31.67 -16.26 -31.81
C SER A 778 -31.77 -15.65 -30.40
N HIS A 779 -31.72 -16.47 -29.35
CA HIS A 779 -31.75 -16.05 -27.94
C HIS A 779 -30.34 -15.78 -27.36
N THR A 780 -29.28 -15.97 -28.14
CA THR A 780 -27.88 -15.82 -27.73
C THR A 780 -27.21 -14.68 -28.49
N ILE A 781 -26.39 -13.89 -27.79
CA ILE A 781 -25.59 -12.79 -28.36
C ILE A 781 -24.11 -12.90 -27.94
N ALA A 782 -23.20 -12.71 -28.89
CA ALA A 782 -21.77 -12.56 -28.62
C ALA A 782 -21.42 -11.08 -28.38
N LEU A 783 -20.66 -10.79 -27.32
CA LEU A 783 -20.30 -9.43 -26.85
C LEU A 783 -18.78 -9.31 -26.63
N PRO A 784 -18.15 -8.15 -26.92
CA PRO A 784 -16.72 -7.95 -26.73
C PRO A 784 -16.36 -7.54 -25.31
N PHE A 785 -15.17 -7.96 -24.85
CA PHE A 785 -14.60 -7.49 -23.59
C PHE A 785 -13.08 -7.27 -23.68
N PHE A 786 -12.67 -6.02 -23.93
CA PHE A 786 -11.27 -5.60 -24.05
C PHE A 786 -11.03 -4.24 -23.38
N ARG A 787 -9.76 -3.85 -23.20
CA ARG A 787 -9.33 -2.71 -22.37
C ARG A 787 -9.90 -1.35 -22.79
N GLU A 788 -10.06 -1.12 -24.08
CA GLU A 788 -10.57 0.13 -24.66
C GLU A 788 -12.10 0.20 -24.78
N LEU A 789 -12.83 -0.80 -24.27
CA LEU A 789 -14.29 -0.82 -24.29
C LEU A 789 -14.87 0.30 -23.41
N ALA A 790 -16.01 0.88 -23.81
CA ALA A 790 -16.62 1.97 -23.06
C ALA A 790 -17.06 1.52 -21.64
N PRO A 791 -16.91 2.36 -20.59
CA PRO A 791 -17.26 1.98 -19.22
C PRO A 791 -18.71 1.54 -19.02
N GLU A 792 -19.64 2.09 -19.80
CA GLU A 792 -21.06 1.70 -19.79
C GLU A 792 -21.24 0.24 -20.22
N TRP A 793 -20.56 -0.17 -21.30
CA TRP A 793 -20.55 -1.55 -21.78
C TRP A 793 -19.92 -2.52 -20.79
N ILE A 794 -18.82 -2.12 -20.14
CA ILE A 794 -18.20 -2.91 -19.05
C ILE A 794 -19.21 -3.12 -17.90
N LYS A 795 -19.97 -2.09 -17.53
CA LYS A 795 -21.00 -2.18 -16.48
C LYS A 795 -22.23 -2.99 -16.90
N ILE A 796 -22.59 -2.98 -18.19
CA ILE A 796 -23.64 -3.84 -18.74
C ILE A 796 -23.22 -5.31 -18.64
N ILE A 797 -22.02 -5.64 -19.14
CA ILE A 797 -21.50 -7.01 -19.24
C ILE A 797 -21.23 -7.63 -17.86
N THR A 798 -20.69 -6.87 -16.89
CA THR A 798 -20.45 -7.38 -15.52
C THR A 798 -21.72 -7.84 -14.82
N ASN A 799 -22.86 -7.19 -15.10
CA ASN A 799 -24.14 -7.43 -14.45
C ASN A 799 -25.20 -7.90 -15.48
N ILE A 800 -24.79 -8.69 -16.48
CA ILE A 800 -25.61 -8.97 -17.67
C ILE A 800 -26.96 -9.61 -17.36
N SER A 801 -27.02 -10.47 -16.34
CA SER A 801 -28.25 -11.07 -15.80
C SER A 801 -29.33 -10.05 -15.42
N SER A 802 -28.93 -8.86 -14.99
CA SER A 802 -29.82 -7.74 -14.59
C SER A 802 -29.91 -6.64 -15.67
N ASN A 803 -29.26 -6.80 -16.82
CA ASN A 803 -29.12 -5.77 -17.85
C ASN A 803 -29.64 -6.21 -19.23
N TRP A 804 -30.29 -7.36 -19.37
CA TRP A 804 -30.84 -7.85 -20.64
C TRP A 804 -31.72 -6.81 -21.36
N ASP A 805 -32.55 -6.06 -20.62
CA ASP A 805 -33.41 -4.99 -21.16
C ASP A 805 -32.65 -3.85 -21.88
N LYS A 806 -31.33 -3.71 -21.62
CA LYS A 806 -30.46 -2.72 -22.26
C LYS A 806 -29.87 -3.21 -23.58
N ILE A 807 -30.04 -4.49 -23.92
CA ILE A 807 -29.54 -5.14 -25.13
C ILE A 807 -30.74 -5.49 -26.03
N ASN A 808 -31.49 -4.46 -26.44
CA ASN A 808 -32.73 -4.56 -27.22
C ASN A 808 -32.54 -4.10 -28.68
N PHE A 809 -31.55 -4.67 -29.35
CA PHE A 809 -31.21 -4.38 -30.74
C PHE A 809 -30.70 -5.65 -31.45
N ASP A 810 -30.71 -5.64 -32.78
CA ASP A 810 -30.19 -6.73 -33.59
C ASP A 810 -28.68 -6.88 -33.42
N ARG A 811 -28.24 -8.07 -33.02
CA ARG A 811 -26.82 -8.44 -32.86
C ARG A 811 -25.96 -8.18 -34.10
N SER A 812 -26.55 -8.11 -35.29
CA SER A 812 -25.86 -7.68 -36.52
C SER A 812 -25.32 -6.23 -36.43
N LYS A 813 -26.00 -5.37 -35.66
CA LYS A 813 -25.67 -3.95 -35.44
C LYS A 813 -24.82 -3.68 -34.21
N LEU A 814 -24.44 -4.71 -33.46
CA LEU A 814 -23.66 -4.57 -32.22
C LEU A 814 -22.42 -3.68 -32.37
N VAL A 815 -21.74 -3.76 -33.52
CA VAL A 815 -20.55 -2.95 -33.83
C VAL A 815 -20.88 -1.46 -33.91
N GLU A 816 -22.03 -1.11 -34.50
CA GLU A 816 -22.54 0.27 -34.61
C GLU A 816 -22.88 0.81 -33.20
N VAL A 817 -23.64 0.05 -32.41
CA VAL A 817 -24.03 0.46 -31.04
C VAL A 817 -22.81 0.64 -30.13
N ILE A 818 -21.79 -0.23 -30.22
CA ILE A 818 -20.56 -0.11 -29.41
C ILE A 818 -19.69 1.09 -29.83
N ASN A 819 -19.74 1.48 -31.11
CA ASN A 819 -19.08 2.70 -31.59
C ASN A 819 -19.84 3.99 -31.24
N GLY A 820 -21.07 3.87 -30.71
CA GLY A 820 -21.91 4.98 -30.27
C GLY A 820 -22.90 5.48 -31.32
N ASP A 821 -23.20 4.69 -32.35
CA ASP A 821 -24.18 5.04 -33.37
C ASP A 821 -25.63 4.81 -32.87
N GLU A 822 -26.55 5.72 -33.19
CA GLU A 822 -27.96 5.61 -32.77
C GLU A 822 -28.72 4.53 -33.57
N VAL A 823 -28.82 3.33 -32.98
CA VAL A 823 -29.60 2.22 -33.53
C VAL A 823 -31.01 2.20 -32.94
N LYS A 824 -32.03 2.08 -33.81
CA LYS A 824 -33.42 1.86 -33.37
C LYS A 824 -33.53 0.58 -32.56
N ARG A 825 -34.09 0.69 -31.35
CA ARG A 825 -34.44 -0.44 -30.47
C ARG A 825 -35.49 -1.34 -31.13
N ASP A 826 -35.31 -2.65 -31.03
CA ASP A 826 -36.30 -3.65 -31.39
C ASP A 826 -36.80 -4.37 -30.13
N ASN A 827 -38.00 -4.00 -29.68
CA ASN A 827 -38.63 -4.57 -28.50
C ASN A 827 -39.09 -6.04 -28.69
N ARG A 828 -38.89 -6.65 -29.87
CA ARG A 828 -39.18 -8.07 -30.12
C ARG A 828 -38.02 -9.00 -29.77
N GLN A 829 -36.83 -8.45 -29.54
CA GLN A 829 -35.60 -9.21 -29.41
C GLN A 829 -35.15 -9.27 -27.95
N THR A 830 -35.34 -10.42 -27.31
CA THR A 830 -34.94 -10.67 -25.91
C THR A 830 -33.89 -11.77 -25.87
N TYR A 831 -32.62 -11.38 -25.71
CA TYR A 831 -31.54 -12.33 -25.46
C TYR A 831 -31.61 -12.86 -24.02
N THR A 832 -31.18 -14.09 -23.81
CA THR A 832 -31.18 -14.77 -22.49
C THR A 832 -29.86 -15.46 -22.17
N GLN A 833 -28.88 -15.38 -23.06
CA GLN A 833 -27.54 -15.96 -22.91
C GLN A 833 -26.49 -15.12 -23.64
N ALA A 834 -25.35 -14.90 -23.00
CA ALA A 834 -24.21 -14.16 -23.55
C ALA A 834 -23.03 -15.09 -23.86
N VAL A 835 -22.35 -14.79 -24.97
CA VAL A 835 -20.98 -15.26 -25.23
C VAL A 835 -20.04 -14.06 -25.15
N ILE A 836 -19.27 -13.97 -24.07
CA ILE A 836 -18.39 -12.85 -23.77
C ILE A 836 -17.00 -13.20 -24.31
N VAL A 837 -16.60 -12.52 -25.38
CA VAL A 837 -15.31 -12.75 -26.06
C VAL A 837 -14.29 -11.74 -25.53
N ALA A 838 -13.31 -12.23 -24.77
CA ALA A 838 -12.46 -11.42 -23.91
C ALA A 838 -10.97 -11.66 -24.13
N THR A 839 -10.13 -10.66 -23.85
CA THR A 839 -8.69 -10.90 -23.66
C THR A 839 -8.38 -11.42 -22.25
N ASN A 840 -7.10 -11.62 -21.95
CA ASN A 840 -6.58 -11.82 -20.59
C ASN A 840 -7.01 -10.73 -19.58
N ILE A 841 -7.65 -9.62 -19.99
CA ILE A 841 -8.29 -8.70 -19.06
C ILE A 841 -9.35 -9.39 -18.19
N ALA A 842 -9.99 -10.47 -18.64
CA ALA A 842 -10.98 -11.20 -17.84
C ALA A 842 -10.35 -12.12 -16.77
N GLU A 843 -9.02 -12.25 -16.72
CA GLU A 843 -8.34 -13.46 -16.26
C GLU A 843 -8.07 -13.64 -14.76
N ALA A 844 -7.59 -12.71 -13.92
CA ALA A 844 -7.70 -11.25 -13.86
C ALA A 844 -9.10 -10.65 -13.52
N SER A 845 -9.55 -9.63 -14.26
CA SER A 845 -10.16 -8.40 -13.70
C SER A 845 -11.67 -8.36 -13.51
N ILE A 846 -12.40 -9.44 -13.81
CA ILE A 846 -13.86 -9.41 -13.88
C ILE A 846 -14.53 -10.56 -13.14
N THR A 847 -15.64 -10.25 -12.47
CA THR A 847 -16.60 -11.20 -11.93
C THR A 847 -17.90 -11.04 -12.70
N ILE A 848 -18.44 -12.15 -13.19
CA ILE A 848 -19.70 -12.23 -13.93
C ILE A 848 -20.42 -13.47 -13.40
N ASP A 849 -21.47 -13.27 -12.61
CA ASP A 849 -22.04 -14.33 -11.78
C ASP A 849 -22.84 -15.39 -12.57
N SER A 850 -23.18 -15.11 -13.83
CA SER A 850 -23.90 -16.00 -14.74
C SER A 850 -23.00 -16.94 -15.56
N LEU A 851 -21.67 -16.87 -15.42
CA LEU A 851 -20.75 -17.72 -16.18
C LEU A 851 -20.81 -19.19 -15.75
N MET A 852 -21.06 -20.06 -16.74
CA MET A 852 -21.05 -21.51 -16.58
C MET A 852 -20.01 -22.21 -17.48
N TYR A 853 -19.60 -21.56 -18.58
CA TYR A 853 -18.67 -22.11 -19.56
C TYR A 853 -17.43 -21.24 -19.76
N VAL A 854 -16.25 -21.87 -19.88
CA VAL A 854 -15.02 -21.23 -20.38
C VAL A 854 -14.54 -21.94 -21.64
N ILE A 855 -14.31 -21.18 -22.70
CA ILE A 855 -13.58 -21.61 -23.90
C ILE A 855 -12.19 -20.98 -23.83
N ASP A 856 -11.17 -21.79 -23.60
CA ASP A 856 -9.79 -21.33 -23.50
C ASP A 856 -8.98 -21.79 -24.71
N THR A 857 -8.63 -20.84 -25.58
CA THR A 857 -7.72 -21.06 -26.72
C THR A 857 -6.31 -21.44 -26.25
N GLY A 858 -5.92 -21.05 -25.04
CA GLY A 858 -4.60 -21.33 -24.48
C GLY A 858 -3.48 -20.41 -24.96
N TYR A 859 -3.82 -19.27 -25.56
CA TYR A 859 -2.88 -18.25 -26.01
C TYR A 859 -3.20 -16.87 -25.39
N TYR A 860 -2.24 -15.95 -25.50
CA TYR A 860 -2.42 -14.53 -25.24
C TYR A 860 -1.46 -13.69 -26.10
N ASN A 861 -1.76 -12.40 -26.26
CA ASN A 861 -0.80 -11.44 -26.80
C ASN A 861 0.17 -11.03 -25.69
N HIS A 862 1.42 -11.47 -25.82
CA HIS A 862 2.53 -11.08 -24.97
C HIS A 862 3.13 -9.77 -25.49
N VAL A 863 3.25 -8.80 -24.59
CA VAL A 863 3.85 -7.49 -24.84
C VAL A 863 5.22 -7.50 -24.16
N TYR A 864 6.29 -7.24 -24.91
CA TYR A 864 7.64 -7.15 -24.36
C TYR A 864 8.49 -6.07 -25.02
N TYR A 865 9.46 -5.53 -24.28
CA TYR A 865 10.41 -4.55 -24.75
C TYR A 865 11.67 -5.22 -25.31
N ASP A 866 11.99 -4.97 -26.58
CA ASP A 866 13.25 -5.40 -27.16
C ASP A 866 14.31 -4.33 -26.88
N PRO A 867 15.34 -4.59 -26.05
CA PRO A 867 16.30 -3.57 -25.65
C PRO A 867 17.35 -3.25 -26.73
N ILE A 868 17.55 -4.18 -27.69
CA ILE A 868 18.51 -4.00 -28.79
C ILE A 868 17.88 -3.06 -29.81
N LYS A 869 16.60 -3.29 -30.14
CA LYS A 869 15.85 -2.43 -31.06
C LYS A 869 15.21 -1.21 -30.40
N ARG A 870 15.13 -1.18 -29.06
CA ARG A 870 14.55 -0.12 -28.22
C ARG A 870 13.08 0.19 -28.51
N TYR A 871 12.27 -0.84 -28.76
CA TYR A 871 10.82 -0.70 -28.92
C TYR A 871 10.05 -1.93 -28.42
N THR A 872 8.80 -1.70 -28.03
CA THR A 872 7.89 -2.74 -27.55
C THR A 872 7.31 -3.55 -28.72
N GLN A 873 7.44 -4.88 -28.64
CA GLN A 873 6.89 -5.87 -29.56
C GLN A 873 5.65 -6.55 -28.95
N LEU A 874 4.85 -7.15 -29.84
CA LEU A 874 3.63 -7.90 -29.56
C LEU A 874 3.76 -9.26 -30.25
N GLU A 875 3.62 -10.34 -29.50
CA GLU A 875 3.74 -11.72 -30.00
C GLU A 875 2.63 -12.60 -29.41
N VAL A 876 1.99 -13.44 -30.23
CA VAL A 876 1.00 -14.41 -29.74
C VAL A 876 1.74 -15.65 -29.25
N ILE A 877 1.65 -15.96 -27.95
CA ILE A 877 2.33 -17.10 -27.34
C ILE A 877 1.37 -17.94 -26.47
N PRO A 878 1.70 -19.22 -26.19
CA PRO A 878 0.94 -20.05 -25.25
C PRO A 878 0.92 -19.46 -23.83
N ILE A 879 -0.17 -19.69 -23.10
CA ILE A 879 -0.28 -19.34 -21.67
C ILE A 879 0.51 -20.29 -20.76
N SER A 880 0.88 -19.80 -19.58
CA SER A 880 1.42 -20.64 -18.49
C SER A 880 0.31 -21.47 -17.81
N ASP A 881 0.69 -22.50 -17.05
CA ASP A 881 -0.30 -23.29 -16.29
C ASP A 881 -1.01 -22.44 -15.21
N THR A 882 -0.31 -21.52 -14.54
CA THR A 882 -0.94 -20.56 -13.61
C THR A 882 -2.00 -19.69 -14.30
N SER A 883 -1.75 -19.18 -15.51
CA SER A 883 -2.76 -18.44 -16.29
C SER A 883 -3.97 -19.34 -16.64
N ARG A 884 -3.74 -20.59 -17.07
CA ARG A 884 -4.80 -21.58 -17.27
C ARG A 884 -5.64 -21.79 -15.99
N LEU A 885 -5.00 -21.90 -14.83
CA LEU A 885 -5.69 -22.09 -13.54
C LEU A 885 -6.57 -20.87 -13.20
N GLN A 886 -6.14 -19.65 -13.52
CA GLN A 886 -6.91 -18.42 -13.32
C GLN A 886 -8.10 -18.30 -14.29
N ARG A 887 -7.91 -18.65 -15.58
CA ARG A 887 -8.99 -18.77 -16.57
C ARG A 887 -10.05 -19.79 -16.14
N ARG A 888 -9.62 -20.95 -15.64
CA ARG A 888 -10.49 -22.00 -15.07
C ARG A 888 -11.32 -21.50 -13.90
N GLY A 889 -10.75 -20.66 -13.03
CA GLY A 889 -11.42 -20.03 -11.87
C GLY A 889 -12.42 -18.90 -12.19
N ARG A 890 -12.80 -18.72 -13.46
CA ARG A 890 -13.88 -17.80 -13.87
C ARG A 890 -15.28 -18.42 -13.78
N VAL A 891 -15.36 -19.76 -13.77
CA VAL A 891 -16.59 -20.53 -13.52
C VAL A 891 -16.49 -21.25 -12.17
N GLY A 892 -17.55 -21.96 -11.75
CA GLY A 892 -17.58 -22.65 -10.45
C GLY A 892 -17.88 -21.75 -9.25
N ARG A 893 -18.42 -20.54 -9.47
CA ARG A 893 -18.69 -19.56 -8.41
C ARG A 893 -20.11 -19.62 -7.86
N THR A 894 -21.07 -19.85 -8.76
CA THR A 894 -22.54 -19.83 -8.54
C THR A 894 -23.23 -21.12 -9.01
N SER A 895 -22.56 -21.92 -9.83
CA SER A 895 -23.00 -23.23 -10.33
C SER A 895 -21.79 -24.03 -10.82
N ASP A 896 -21.99 -25.32 -11.11
CA ASP A 896 -20.97 -26.20 -11.71
C ASP A 896 -20.41 -25.60 -13.02
N GLY A 897 -19.08 -25.54 -13.11
CA GLY A 897 -18.35 -24.92 -14.21
C GLY A 897 -17.79 -25.94 -15.20
N TYR A 898 -17.85 -25.61 -16.49
CA TYR A 898 -17.33 -26.46 -17.57
C TYR A 898 -16.29 -25.70 -18.37
N ILE A 899 -15.08 -26.25 -18.47
CA ILE A 899 -13.97 -25.63 -19.19
C ILE A 899 -13.61 -26.50 -20.37
N TYR A 900 -13.48 -25.86 -21.55
CA TYR A 900 -13.05 -26.48 -22.79
C TYR A 900 -11.73 -25.86 -23.22
N TYR A 901 -10.65 -26.61 -23.05
CA TYR A 901 -9.31 -26.25 -23.46
C TYR A 901 -9.08 -26.65 -24.91
N MET A 902 -8.77 -25.70 -25.79
CA MET A 902 -8.48 -25.97 -27.20
C MET A 902 -7.03 -26.48 -27.40
N TYR A 903 -6.58 -27.35 -26.49
CA TYR A 903 -5.25 -27.93 -26.41
C TYR A 903 -5.28 -29.18 -25.52
N THR A 904 -4.21 -29.99 -25.55
CA THR A 904 -4.14 -31.23 -24.75
C THR A 904 -3.81 -30.95 -23.30
N ASP A 905 -4.17 -31.89 -22.42
CA ASP A 905 -3.61 -31.92 -21.06
C ASP A 905 -2.07 -31.90 -21.09
N ASN A 906 -1.48 -31.40 -20.02
CA ASN A 906 -0.04 -31.21 -19.78
C ASN A 906 0.70 -30.24 -20.72
N SER A 907 0.11 -29.82 -21.85
CA SER A 907 0.75 -28.92 -22.85
C SER A 907 1.15 -27.54 -22.32
N ARG A 908 0.58 -27.09 -21.18
CA ARG A 908 0.91 -25.82 -20.52
C ARG A 908 1.88 -25.96 -19.35
N LYS A 909 2.12 -27.18 -18.84
CA LYS A 909 3.02 -27.42 -17.68
C LYS A 909 4.48 -27.08 -17.94
N GLN A 910 4.93 -27.11 -19.20
CA GLN A 910 6.29 -26.75 -19.60
C GLN A 910 6.44 -25.26 -19.98
N VAL A 911 5.33 -24.50 -20.05
CA VAL A 911 5.36 -23.09 -20.42
C VAL A 911 5.71 -22.25 -19.19
N LYS A 912 6.96 -21.81 -19.11
CA LYS A 912 7.44 -20.92 -18.04
C LYS A 912 6.60 -19.63 -17.99
N LYS A 913 6.27 -19.21 -16.78
CA LYS A 913 5.64 -17.91 -16.49
C LYS A 913 6.62 -16.79 -16.85
N LYS A 914 6.21 -15.85 -17.68
CA LYS A 914 6.94 -14.61 -17.95
C LYS A 914 6.52 -13.57 -16.90
N TYR A 915 7.49 -12.80 -16.38
CA TYR A 915 7.27 -11.78 -15.35
C TYR A 915 7.39 -10.39 -15.99
N ALA A 916 6.47 -9.47 -15.69
CA ALA A 916 6.43 -8.15 -16.35
C ALA A 916 7.73 -7.36 -16.15
N ILE A 917 8.44 -7.57 -15.03
CA ILE A 917 9.75 -6.96 -14.77
C ILE A 917 10.86 -7.38 -15.76
N CYS A 918 10.71 -8.53 -16.43
CA CYS A 918 11.57 -8.97 -17.52
C CYS A 918 11.04 -8.55 -18.92
N ASP A 919 9.82 -8.01 -19.03
CA ASP A 919 9.20 -7.64 -20.31
C ASP A 919 9.00 -6.12 -20.50
N ASP A 920 8.95 -5.33 -19.42
CA ASP A 920 8.77 -3.86 -19.46
C ASP A 920 10.09 -3.09 -19.69
N ASP A 921 10.02 -1.83 -20.17
CA ASP A 921 11.16 -0.91 -20.04
C ASP A 921 11.43 -0.59 -18.56
N PHE A 922 12.42 -1.27 -18.01
CA PHE A 922 12.86 -1.13 -16.64
C PHE A 922 13.65 0.18 -16.37
N THR A 923 14.01 0.95 -17.40
CA THR A 923 14.96 2.07 -17.27
C THR A 923 14.51 3.14 -16.27
N ILE A 924 13.22 3.47 -16.23
CA ILE A 924 12.68 4.46 -15.27
C ILE A 924 12.73 3.93 -13.83
N ALA A 925 12.41 2.64 -13.63
CA ALA A 925 12.48 2.01 -12.31
C ALA A 925 13.93 1.91 -11.80
N MET A 926 14.86 1.53 -12.68
CA MET A 926 16.30 1.55 -12.41
C MET A 926 16.78 2.94 -11.98
N TYR A 927 16.40 4.01 -12.70
CA TYR A 927 16.75 5.38 -12.32
C TYR A 927 16.26 5.73 -10.90
N LYS A 928 15.00 5.40 -10.60
CA LYS A 928 14.42 5.66 -9.27
C LYS A 928 15.12 4.86 -8.16
N LEU A 929 15.54 3.63 -8.43
CA LEU A 929 16.29 2.84 -7.46
C LEU A 929 17.71 3.39 -7.26
N LEU A 930 18.40 3.77 -8.34
CA LEU A 930 19.73 4.39 -8.29
C LEU A 930 19.73 5.81 -7.70
N SER A 931 18.59 6.50 -7.59
CA SER A 931 18.53 7.78 -6.89
C SER A 931 18.70 7.62 -5.38
N LYS A 932 18.27 6.48 -4.81
CA LYS A 932 18.30 6.18 -3.37
C LYS A 932 19.40 5.20 -2.96
N TYR A 933 19.59 4.13 -3.73
CA TYR A 933 20.49 3.04 -3.40
C TYR A 933 21.79 3.12 -4.21
N ASP A 934 22.86 2.51 -3.69
CA ASP A 934 24.05 2.26 -4.48
C ASP A 934 23.85 1.03 -5.37
N ILE A 935 24.53 1.02 -6.52
CA ILE A 935 24.44 -0.08 -7.49
C ILE A 935 24.86 -1.42 -6.86
N ASN A 936 25.87 -1.40 -5.98
CA ASN A 936 26.35 -2.58 -5.25
C ASN A 936 25.36 -3.10 -4.19
N THR A 937 24.32 -2.33 -3.86
CA THR A 937 23.20 -2.77 -2.99
C THR A 937 22.09 -3.43 -3.80
N ILE A 938 21.99 -3.08 -5.09
CA ILE A 938 20.95 -3.54 -6.01
C ILE A 938 21.39 -4.80 -6.77
N LEU A 939 22.70 -4.93 -7.05
CA LEU A 939 23.30 -6.08 -7.71
C LEU A 939 23.87 -7.08 -6.71
N ASP A 940 23.84 -8.36 -7.06
CA ASP A 940 24.51 -9.44 -6.34
C ASP A 940 26.01 -9.55 -6.71
N LYS A 941 26.70 -10.53 -6.12
CA LYS A 941 28.13 -10.75 -6.34
C LYS A 941 28.51 -11.16 -7.77
N SER A 942 27.55 -11.53 -8.62
CA SER A 942 27.75 -11.80 -10.06
C SER A 942 27.50 -10.57 -10.94
N GLY A 943 27.09 -9.43 -10.35
CA GLY A 943 26.55 -8.28 -11.07
C GLY A 943 25.09 -8.46 -11.47
N SER A 944 24.41 -9.52 -11.05
CA SER A 944 23.01 -9.75 -11.41
C SER A 944 22.08 -9.00 -10.46
N PHE A 945 20.98 -8.42 -10.96
CA PHE A 945 20.05 -7.66 -10.12
C PHE A 945 19.38 -8.57 -9.08
N TYR A 946 19.40 -8.15 -7.81
CA TYR A 946 18.91 -8.93 -6.67
C TYR A 946 17.37 -8.93 -6.51
N ILE A 947 16.65 -9.18 -7.62
CA ILE A 947 15.18 -9.24 -7.67
C ILE A 947 14.67 -10.54 -7.04
N ILE A 948 13.48 -10.48 -6.45
CA ILE A 948 12.81 -11.66 -5.87
C ILE A 948 12.53 -12.78 -6.88
N HIS A 949 12.07 -12.47 -8.10
CA HIS A 949 11.86 -13.44 -9.17
C HIS A 949 13.09 -13.50 -10.11
N PRO A 950 13.88 -14.59 -10.09
CA PRO A 950 14.99 -14.74 -11.01
C PRO A 950 14.48 -15.13 -12.41
N CYS A 951 14.76 -14.31 -13.43
CA CYS A 951 14.70 -14.78 -14.81
C CYS A 951 15.86 -15.77 -15.03
N GLU A 952 15.55 -17.08 -15.14
CA GLU A 952 16.54 -18.16 -15.33
C GLU A 952 17.37 -17.97 -16.61
N ASP A 953 16.82 -17.28 -17.63
CA ASP A 953 17.57 -16.74 -18.76
C ASP A 953 18.31 -15.45 -18.32
N THR A 954 19.29 -15.66 -17.44
CA THR A 954 20.16 -14.72 -16.71
C THR A 954 20.44 -13.37 -17.37
N ILE A 955 19.53 -12.39 -17.24
CA ILE A 955 19.77 -10.96 -17.59
C ILE A 955 20.15 -10.74 -19.08
N ASP A 956 20.11 -11.79 -19.90
CA ASP A 956 20.48 -11.74 -21.31
C ASP A 956 19.25 -11.33 -22.13
N ARG A 957 19.42 -10.22 -22.87
CA ARG A 957 18.37 -9.55 -23.67
C ARG A 957 17.35 -8.72 -22.88
N ASN A 958 17.73 -8.19 -21.72
CA ASN A 958 17.28 -6.85 -21.31
C ASN A 958 18.45 -5.86 -21.33
N SER A 959 18.13 -4.56 -21.43
CA SER A 959 19.10 -3.46 -21.55
C SER A 959 20.19 -3.51 -20.47
N LEU A 960 19.85 -3.97 -19.26
CA LEU A 960 20.76 -4.24 -18.15
C LEU A 960 21.98 -5.12 -18.51
N GLY A 961 21.79 -6.23 -19.22
CA GLY A 961 22.87 -7.19 -19.46
C GLY A 961 24.00 -6.63 -20.31
N MET A 962 23.68 -5.71 -21.23
CA MET A 962 24.67 -4.98 -22.02
C MET A 962 25.34 -3.85 -21.23
N ILE A 963 24.65 -3.24 -20.26
CA ILE A 963 25.23 -2.22 -19.39
C ILE A 963 26.25 -2.85 -18.44
N ILE A 964 25.84 -3.90 -17.73
CA ILE A 964 26.61 -4.47 -16.61
C ILE A 964 27.86 -5.22 -17.10
N LYS A 965 27.80 -5.90 -18.26
CA LYS A 965 28.96 -6.56 -18.88
C LYS A 965 30.02 -5.58 -19.42
N GLY A 966 29.71 -4.27 -19.53
CA GLY A 966 30.61 -3.27 -20.13
C GLY A 966 31.03 -2.12 -19.20
N ASN A 967 30.23 -1.77 -18.20
CA ASN A 967 30.34 -0.51 -17.46
C ASN A 967 30.17 -0.73 -15.94
N THR A 968 31.21 -0.46 -15.15
CA THR A 968 31.26 -0.75 -13.71
C THR A 968 30.87 0.42 -12.80
N SER A 969 30.65 1.63 -13.33
CA SER A 969 30.30 2.80 -12.51
C SER A 969 28.83 3.22 -12.62
N LYS A 970 28.31 3.80 -11.52
CA LYS A 970 26.99 4.44 -11.47
C LYS A 970 26.82 5.54 -12.54
N MET A 971 27.92 6.23 -12.87
CA MET A 971 27.96 7.28 -13.89
C MET A 971 27.74 6.74 -15.32
N ASP A 972 28.28 5.56 -15.61
CA ASP A 972 28.15 4.94 -16.94
C ASP A 972 26.76 4.35 -17.18
N ILE A 973 26.08 3.88 -16.12
CA ILE A 973 24.66 3.52 -16.22
C ILE A 973 23.82 4.78 -16.48
N PHE A 974 24.05 5.87 -15.75
CA PHE A 974 23.40 7.16 -16.04
C PHE A 974 23.69 7.65 -17.47
N LYS A 975 24.91 7.44 -17.98
CA LYS A 975 25.30 7.71 -19.37
C LYS A 975 24.51 6.84 -20.36
N TYR A 976 24.34 5.55 -20.10
CA TYR A 976 23.47 4.68 -20.92
C TYR A 976 22.00 5.10 -20.89
N VAL A 977 21.46 5.49 -19.72
CA VAL A 977 20.10 6.05 -19.63
C VAL A 977 20.00 7.32 -20.45
N ALA A 978 21.01 8.19 -20.36
CA ALA A 978 21.10 9.39 -21.19
C ALA A 978 21.17 9.05 -22.69
N GLU A 979 22.00 8.12 -23.13
CA GLU A 979 22.12 7.69 -24.54
C GLU A 979 20.88 6.97 -25.07
N SER A 980 20.21 6.18 -24.24
CA SER A 980 18.98 5.44 -24.60
C SER A 980 17.80 6.37 -24.83
N TYR A 981 17.72 7.44 -24.04
CA TYR A 981 16.78 8.55 -24.25
C TYR A 981 17.38 9.69 -25.12
N GLY A 982 18.59 9.49 -25.67
CA GLY A 982 19.31 10.37 -26.60
C GLY A 982 19.74 11.74 -26.06
N LEU A 983 19.81 11.92 -24.74
CA LEU A 983 20.27 13.12 -24.04
C LEU A 983 21.73 13.51 -24.35
N ILE A 984 22.55 12.59 -24.88
CA ILE A 984 23.94 12.88 -25.25
C ILE A 984 24.07 13.30 -26.72
N THR A 985 24.55 14.52 -26.92
CA THR A 985 25.42 14.87 -28.05
C THR A 985 26.84 15.08 -27.50
N ASN A 986 27.87 14.65 -28.22
CA ASN A 986 29.26 14.43 -27.75
C ASN A 986 30.05 15.62 -27.13
N ASN A 987 29.41 16.70 -26.67
CA ASN A 987 30.06 17.94 -26.20
C ASN A 987 29.43 18.57 -24.92
N ILE A 988 28.67 17.81 -24.12
CA ILE A 988 28.18 18.30 -22.81
C ILE A 988 29.25 18.03 -21.74
N ARG A 989 29.79 19.09 -21.12
CA ARG A 989 30.77 18.98 -20.02
C ARG A 989 30.08 18.57 -18.72
N ASP A 990 30.78 17.82 -17.86
CA ASP A 990 30.26 17.21 -16.62
C ASP A 990 29.50 18.17 -15.70
N THR A 991 29.95 19.43 -15.62
CA THR A 991 29.30 20.46 -14.79
C THR A 991 27.88 20.80 -15.23
N THR A 992 27.59 20.77 -16.54
CA THR A 992 26.23 21.02 -17.06
C THR A 992 25.30 19.84 -16.75
N TYR A 993 25.85 18.62 -16.70
CA TYR A 993 25.10 17.41 -16.39
C TYR A 993 24.67 17.37 -14.91
N GLN A 994 25.55 17.76 -13.98
CA GLN A 994 25.20 17.88 -12.56
C GLN A 994 24.12 18.94 -12.29
N VAL A 995 24.17 20.10 -12.96
CA VAL A 995 23.12 21.13 -12.81
C VAL A 995 21.74 20.60 -13.23
N ILE A 996 21.66 19.83 -14.32
CA ILE A 996 20.40 19.19 -14.75
C ILE A 996 19.96 18.13 -13.73
N LEU A 997 20.87 17.35 -13.16
CA LEU A 997 20.55 16.35 -12.12
C LEU A 997 20.04 17.00 -10.83
N ASP A 998 20.62 18.11 -10.39
CA ASP A 998 20.21 18.81 -9.17
C ASP A 998 18.91 19.61 -9.35
N GLU A 999 18.63 20.17 -10.54
CA GLU A 999 17.30 20.71 -10.84
C GLU A 999 16.22 19.61 -10.90
N LEU A 1000 16.54 18.42 -11.43
CA LEU A 1000 15.60 17.28 -11.45
C LEU A 1000 15.34 16.72 -10.05
N ARG A 1001 16.36 16.65 -9.18
CA ARG A 1001 16.19 16.32 -7.75
C ARG A 1001 15.27 17.32 -7.04
N ASN A 1002 15.46 18.61 -7.27
CA ASN A 1002 14.59 19.66 -6.72
C ASN A 1002 13.14 19.54 -7.24
N PHE A 1003 12.94 19.06 -8.47
CA PHE A 1003 11.61 18.79 -9.02
C PHE A 1003 10.89 17.59 -8.38
N GLN A 1004 11.61 16.58 -7.87
CA GLN A 1004 11.00 15.40 -7.26
C GLN A 1004 10.37 15.66 -5.88
N ASN A 1005 10.76 16.75 -5.19
CA ASN A 1005 10.22 17.09 -3.86
C ASN A 1005 8.82 17.72 -3.89
N GLU A 1006 8.31 18.12 -5.07
CA GLU A 1006 6.93 18.56 -5.23
C GLU A 1006 6.11 17.49 -5.99
N ASN A 1007 5.00 17.05 -5.38
CA ASN A 1007 4.16 15.90 -5.80
C ASN A 1007 3.51 15.98 -7.20
N GLU A 1008 3.89 16.94 -8.04
CA GLU A 1008 3.33 17.17 -9.40
C GLU A 1008 4.23 16.57 -10.51
N ALA A 1009 5.42 16.07 -10.17
CA ALA A 1009 6.41 15.59 -11.14
C ALA A 1009 6.18 14.16 -11.69
N GLU A 1010 5.16 13.42 -11.22
CA GLU A 1010 4.85 12.02 -11.65
C GLU A 1010 4.63 11.85 -13.17
N MET A 1011 4.45 12.94 -13.91
CA MET A 1011 3.84 12.93 -15.24
C MET A 1011 4.80 13.02 -16.43
N MET A 1012 6.12 13.09 -16.23
CA MET A 1012 7.08 13.31 -17.32
C MET A 1012 8.06 12.13 -17.50
N THR A 1013 7.97 11.43 -18.64
CA THR A 1013 9.04 10.49 -19.05
C THR A 1013 10.34 11.25 -19.37
N PHE A 1014 11.49 10.59 -19.30
CA PHE A 1014 12.78 11.22 -19.67
C PHE A 1014 12.79 11.78 -21.09
N SER A 1015 12.05 11.16 -22.02
CA SER A 1015 11.84 11.68 -23.37
C SER A 1015 11.04 12.99 -23.38
N LEU A 1016 10.06 13.13 -22.48
CA LEU A 1016 9.28 14.35 -22.29
C LEU A 1016 10.14 15.46 -21.68
N ILE A 1017 10.86 15.16 -20.60
CA ILE A 1017 11.79 16.09 -19.92
C ILE A 1017 12.86 16.58 -20.90
N ARG A 1018 13.47 15.66 -21.67
CA ARG A 1018 14.40 15.99 -22.76
C ARG A 1018 13.75 16.93 -23.78
N THR A 1019 12.55 16.57 -24.24
CA THR A 1019 11.81 17.33 -25.25
C THR A 1019 11.48 18.74 -24.77
N LEU A 1020 11.09 18.91 -23.50
CA LEU A 1020 10.84 20.20 -22.87
C LEU A 1020 12.12 21.01 -22.66
N TYR A 1021 13.23 20.39 -22.23
CA TYR A 1021 14.53 21.04 -22.10
C TYR A 1021 15.07 21.54 -23.45
N PHE A 1022 15.00 20.73 -24.50
CA PHE A 1022 15.37 21.16 -25.85
C PHE A 1022 14.39 22.20 -26.39
N ALA A 1023 13.09 22.10 -26.12
CA ALA A 1023 12.12 23.10 -26.55
C ALA A 1023 12.35 24.46 -25.87
N TYR A 1024 12.73 24.47 -24.58
CA TYR A 1024 13.21 25.67 -23.91
C TYR A 1024 14.49 26.21 -24.57
N SER A 1025 15.49 25.34 -24.79
CA SER A 1025 16.77 25.70 -25.44
C SER A 1025 16.60 26.26 -26.86
N TYR A 1026 15.57 25.82 -27.58
CA TYR A 1026 15.22 26.27 -28.94
C TYR A 1026 14.09 27.32 -28.97
N LYS A 1027 13.65 27.85 -27.82
CA LYS A 1027 12.57 28.84 -27.68
C LYS A 1027 11.21 28.43 -28.29
N CYS A 1028 10.93 27.13 -28.39
CA CYS A 1028 9.66 26.56 -28.87
C CYS A 1028 8.90 25.77 -27.78
N LEU A 1029 9.10 26.16 -26.51
CA LEU A 1029 8.56 25.46 -25.34
C LEU A 1029 7.03 25.38 -25.36
N ASN A 1030 6.34 26.43 -25.80
CA ASN A 1030 4.88 26.51 -25.79
C ASN A 1030 4.27 25.59 -26.86
N GLU A 1031 4.84 25.59 -28.06
CA GLU A 1031 4.44 24.76 -29.19
C GLU A 1031 4.65 23.28 -28.88
N VAL A 1032 5.78 22.95 -28.25
CA VAL A 1032 6.09 21.59 -27.81
C VAL A 1032 5.19 21.16 -26.64
N LEU A 1033 4.90 22.03 -25.66
CA LEU A 1033 3.90 21.73 -24.63
C LEU A 1033 2.53 21.42 -25.25
N CYS A 1034 2.08 22.22 -26.23
CA CYS A 1034 0.83 21.95 -26.95
C CYS A 1034 0.85 20.58 -27.66
N ILE A 1035 1.94 20.24 -28.36
CA ILE A 1035 2.11 18.93 -29.01
C ILE A 1035 2.07 17.79 -27.98
N LEU A 1036 2.73 17.94 -26.84
CA LEU A 1036 2.77 16.93 -25.79
C LEU A 1036 1.41 16.76 -25.09
N ILE A 1037 0.66 17.84 -24.89
CA ILE A 1037 -0.72 17.82 -24.39
C ILE A 1037 -1.62 17.06 -25.37
N MET A 1038 -1.51 17.33 -26.68
CA MET A 1038 -2.25 16.61 -27.72
C MET A 1038 -1.90 15.11 -27.74
N LEU A 1039 -0.60 14.76 -27.80
CA LEU A 1039 -0.11 13.38 -27.88
C LEU A 1039 -0.48 12.52 -26.66
N ARG A 1040 -0.58 13.12 -25.47
CA ARG A 1040 -0.90 12.40 -24.24
C ARG A 1040 -2.39 12.09 -24.10
N SER A 1041 -3.24 12.82 -24.82
CA SER A 1041 -4.68 12.57 -24.83
C SER A 1041 -5.06 11.50 -25.87
N ASN A 1042 -5.15 10.23 -25.45
CA ASN A 1042 -5.92 9.21 -26.18
C ASN A 1042 -7.38 9.65 -26.43
N ASN A 1043 -7.84 10.66 -25.71
CA ASN A 1043 -9.11 11.33 -25.92
C ASN A 1043 -9.11 12.43 -27.00
N PHE A 1044 -8.03 12.85 -27.68
CA PHE A 1044 -8.15 13.96 -28.65
C PHE A 1044 -9.14 13.66 -29.80
N GLN A 1045 -9.23 12.39 -30.21
CA GLN A 1045 -10.24 11.92 -31.19
C GLN A 1045 -11.66 11.82 -30.60
N LYS A 1046 -11.83 11.74 -29.27
CA LYS A 1046 -13.14 11.79 -28.58
C LYS A 1046 -13.55 13.21 -28.16
N LEU A 1047 -12.59 14.07 -27.81
CA LEU A 1047 -12.76 15.48 -27.43
C LEU A 1047 -13.23 16.36 -28.61
N ILE A 1048 -13.01 15.91 -29.85
CA ILE A 1048 -13.60 16.54 -31.04
C ILE A 1048 -15.09 16.18 -31.20
N LYS A 1049 -15.56 15.09 -30.57
CA LYS A 1049 -16.98 14.65 -30.60
C LYS A 1049 -17.81 15.07 -29.37
N LEU A 1050 -17.20 15.56 -28.29
CA LEU A 1050 -17.91 15.97 -27.06
C LEU A 1050 -17.42 17.34 -26.59
N HIS A 1051 -18.34 18.29 -26.44
CA HIS A 1051 -18.05 19.67 -26.10
C HIS A 1051 -17.40 19.85 -24.71
N LEU A 1052 -16.50 20.84 -24.64
CA LEU A 1052 -15.89 21.50 -23.46
C LEU A 1052 -14.84 20.69 -22.66
N PRO A 1053 -13.57 21.19 -22.59
CA PRO A 1053 -12.59 20.68 -21.63
C PRO A 1053 -12.79 21.30 -20.23
N ASN A 1054 -12.41 20.55 -19.19
CA ASN A 1054 -12.30 21.07 -17.83
C ASN A 1054 -11.18 22.11 -17.76
N GLN A 1055 -11.49 23.37 -17.42
CA GLN A 1055 -10.51 24.47 -17.41
C GLN A 1055 -9.34 24.24 -16.43
N SER A 1056 -9.55 23.46 -15.37
CA SER A 1056 -8.57 23.22 -14.31
C SER A 1056 -7.27 22.56 -14.78
N GLU A 1057 -7.35 21.53 -15.63
CA GLU A 1057 -6.16 20.78 -16.10
C GLU A 1057 -5.28 21.64 -17.02
N ILE A 1058 -5.91 22.44 -17.90
CA ILE A 1058 -5.21 23.38 -18.78
C ILE A 1058 -4.53 24.48 -17.96
N ILE A 1059 -5.22 25.01 -16.94
CA ILE A 1059 -4.66 26.02 -16.02
C ILE A 1059 -3.51 25.44 -15.17
N GLN A 1060 -3.61 24.20 -14.70
CA GLN A 1060 -2.52 23.53 -13.96
C GLN A 1060 -1.27 23.37 -14.84
N LEU A 1061 -1.41 22.84 -16.06
CA LEU A 1061 -0.29 22.66 -16.99
C LEU A 1061 0.34 24.00 -17.42
N TRP A 1062 -0.46 25.04 -17.59
CA TRP A 1062 -0.01 26.41 -17.88
C TRP A 1062 0.71 27.08 -16.70
N ASN A 1063 0.27 26.80 -15.47
CA ASN A 1063 0.97 27.26 -14.27
C ASN A 1063 2.29 26.52 -14.07
N LEU A 1064 2.34 25.21 -14.35
CA LEU A 1064 3.55 24.40 -14.34
C LEU A 1064 4.59 24.96 -15.31
N SER A 1065 4.20 25.27 -16.56
CA SER A 1065 5.11 25.82 -17.57
C SER A 1065 5.62 27.23 -17.22
N LYS A 1066 4.76 28.11 -16.69
CA LYS A 1066 5.18 29.41 -16.14
C LYS A 1066 6.18 29.27 -14.97
N ARG A 1067 6.04 28.23 -14.14
CA ARG A 1067 6.92 27.98 -12.99
C ARG A 1067 8.28 27.43 -13.44
N PHE A 1068 8.28 26.50 -14.40
CA PHE A 1068 9.49 25.98 -15.07
C PHE A 1068 10.28 27.11 -15.76
N TYR A 1069 9.60 27.97 -16.52
CA TYR A 1069 10.20 29.15 -17.17
C TYR A 1069 10.82 30.15 -16.18
N ARG A 1070 10.22 30.33 -14.99
CA ARG A 1070 10.78 31.20 -13.93
C ARG A 1070 11.99 30.59 -13.22
N LEU A 1071 12.09 29.26 -13.14
CA LEU A 1071 13.24 28.56 -12.56
C LEU A 1071 14.46 28.65 -13.50
N LEU A 1072 14.26 28.32 -14.78
CA LEU A 1072 15.30 28.40 -15.82
C LEU A 1072 15.80 29.81 -16.14
N LYS A 1073 15.17 30.85 -15.59
CA LYS A 1073 15.63 32.26 -15.65
C LYS A 1073 16.54 32.64 -14.46
N LYS A 1074 16.72 31.76 -13.46
CA LYS A 1074 17.57 32.00 -12.27
C LYS A 1074 18.98 31.41 -12.39
N THR A 1075 19.26 30.58 -13.39
CA THR A 1075 20.59 30.02 -13.63
C THR A 1075 21.50 31.06 -14.31
N PRO A 1076 22.65 31.44 -13.70
CA PRO A 1076 23.54 32.44 -14.28
C PRO A 1076 24.36 31.84 -15.42
N ILE A 1077 23.98 32.14 -16.66
CA ILE A 1077 24.86 31.94 -17.83
C ILE A 1077 25.97 32.99 -17.72
N SER A 1078 27.23 32.55 -17.60
CA SER A 1078 28.37 33.44 -17.39
C SER A 1078 28.54 34.44 -18.53
N THR A 1079 28.28 35.73 -18.26
CA THR A 1079 28.37 36.82 -19.24
C THR A 1079 29.79 37.33 -19.41
N THR A 1080 30.52 36.79 -20.39
CA THR A 1080 31.75 37.39 -20.94
C THR A 1080 31.66 37.50 -22.46
N ILE A 1081 30.89 38.48 -22.93
CA ILE A 1081 30.85 38.84 -24.36
C ILE A 1081 32.08 39.70 -24.67
N ASP A 1082 33.01 39.13 -25.43
CA ASP A 1082 34.18 39.82 -25.98
C ASP A 1082 33.78 40.87 -27.03
N THR A 1083 34.41 42.05 -26.92
CA THR A 1083 34.49 43.15 -27.89
C THR A 1083 34.56 42.73 -29.36
N SER A 1084 35.22 41.61 -29.67
CA SER A 1084 35.22 40.96 -30.99
C SER A 1084 33.81 40.78 -31.60
N SER A 1085 32.82 40.48 -30.76
CA SER A 1085 31.44 40.19 -31.18
C SER A 1085 30.68 41.43 -31.64
N VAL A 1086 30.85 42.56 -30.92
CA VAL A 1086 30.23 43.85 -31.28
C VAL A 1086 30.83 44.38 -32.57
N ASN A 1087 32.15 44.24 -32.75
CA ASN A 1087 32.82 44.61 -34.00
C ASN A 1087 32.36 43.74 -35.18
N LYS A 1088 32.17 42.43 -34.99
CA LYS A 1088 31.61 41.54 -36.02
C LYS A 1088 30.17 41.90 -36.40
N TYR A 1089 29.33 42.29 -35.44
CA TYR A 1089 27.96 42.77 -35.71
C TYR A 1089 27.98 44.05 -36.55
N ASN A 1090 28.72 45.08 -36.13
CA ASN A 1090 28.84 46.34 -36.87
C ASN A 1090 29.44 46.12 -38.28
N THR A 1091 30.39 45.19 -38.42
CA THR A 1091 30.97 44.83 -39.74
C THR A 1091 29.97 44.07 -40.63
N TRP A 1092 29.15 43.18 -40.06
CA TRP A 1092 28.11 42.47 -40.81
C TRP A 1092 27.00 43.42 -41.29
N VAL A 1093 26.56 44.35 -40.44
CA VAL A 1093 25.57 45.38 -40.81
C VAL A 1093 26.13 46.29 -41.90
N ARG A 1094 27.40 46.71 -41.81
CA ARG A 1094 28.08 47.49 -42.86
C ARG A 1094 28.06 46.76 -44.20
N ASN A 1095 28.51 45.50 -44.23
CA ASN A 1095 28.53 44.67 -45.44
C ASN A 1095 27.11 44.38 -45.99
N TYR A 1096 26.08 44.39 -45.15
CA TYR A 1096 24.68 44.24 -45.56
C TYR A 1096 24.11 45.53 -46.17
N MET A 1097 24.43 46.69 -45.60
CA MET A 1097 23.99 48.00 -46.11
C MET A 1097 24.72 48.40 -47.39
N GLU A 1098 26.04 48.13 -47.49
CA GLU A 1098 26.81 48.30 -48.73
C GLU A 1098 26.22 47.45 -49.87
N LYS A 1099 25.77 46.21 -49.57
CA LYS A 1099 25.04 45.35 -50.53
C LYS A 1099 23.66 45.87 -50.95
N LYS A 1100 23.09 46.84 -50.23
CA LYS A 1100 21.82 47.50 -50.59
C LYS A 1100 22.02 48.87 -51.24
N GLY A 1101 23.24 49.37 -51.36
CA GLY A 1101 23.57 50.60 -52.09
C GLY A 1101 23.30 51.91 -51.34
N ASP A 1102 22.97 51.87 -50.05
CA ASP A 1102 22.52 53.05 -49.28
C ASP A 1102 23.61 53.56 -48.32
N ILE A 1103 24.73 54.01 -48.90
CA ILE A 1103 25.98 54.34 -48.19
C ILE A 1103 25.85 55.58 -47.27
N ASN A 1104 24.94 56.51 -47.58
CA ASN A 1104 24.87 57.80 -46.88
C ASN A 1104 24.24 57.75 -45.48
N MET A 1105 23.56 56.66 -45.11
CA MET A 1105 22.91 56.55 -43.80
C MET A 1105 23.88 56.19 -42.66
N TRP A 1106 25.10 55.74 -42.97
CA TRP A 1106 26.05 55.20 -41.98
C TRP A 1106 26.76 56.26 -41.11
N ASN A 1107 26.89 57.50 -41.59
CA ASN A 1107 27.60 58.58 -40.87
C ASN A 1107 26.88 59.10 -39.61
N LYS A 1108 25.86 58.40 -39.08
CA LYS A 1108 25.15 58.80 -37.85
C LYS A 1108 25.04 57.79 -36.72
N ILE A 1109 25.27 56.47 -36.90
CA ILE A 1109 25.11 55.50 -35.80
C ILE A 1109 26.10 54.31 -35.86
N PRO A 1110 27.21 54.34 -35.11
CA PRO A 1110 27.83 53.17 -34.53
C PRO A 1110 27.26 52.91 -33.13
N ILE A 1111 26.63 51.74 -32.92
CA ILE A 1111 25.99 51.37 -31.64
C ILE A 1111 27.08 51.04 -30.60
N SER A 1112 26.93 51.58 -29.38
CA SER A 1112 27.90 51.35 -28.29
C SER A 1112 27.74 49.98 -27.61
N ARG A 1113 28.75 49.54 -26.84
CA ARG A 1113 28.72 48.25 -26.11
C ARG A 1113 27.53 48.14 -25.15
N ASP A 1114 27.19 49.23 -24.45
CA ASP A 1114 26.09 49.25 -23.49
C ASP A 1114 24.71 49.22 -24.16
N GLU A 1115 24.62 49.80 -25.36
CA GLU A 1115 23.39 49.85 -26.16
C GLU A 1115 23.12 48.50 -26.84
N PHE A 1116 24.17 47.80 -27.29
CA PHE A 1116 24.10 46.39 -27.70
C PHE A 1116 23.65 45.47 -26.55
N LEU A 1117 24.12 45.73 -25.32
CA LEU A 1117 23.72 45.00 -24.13
C LEU A 1117 22.25 45.26 -23.74
N ARG A 1118 21.78 46.51 -23.79
CA ARG A 1118 20.36 46.87 -23.52
C ARG A 1118 19.39 46.09 -24.43
N LEU A 1119 19.68 46.03 -25.72
CA LEU A 1119 18.89 45.28 -26.71
C LEU A 1119 18.82 43.76 -26.44
N HIS A 1120 19.77 43.21 -25.68
CA HIS A 1120 19.83 41.77 -25.37
C HIS A 1120 19.38 41.41 -23.94
N THR A 1121 19.16 42.39 -23.05
CA THR A 1121 18.79 42.14 -21.65
C THR A 1121 17.40 42.62 -21.27
N ASN A 1122 16.86 43.66 -21.92
CA ASN A 1122 15.48 44.09 -21.75
C ASN A 1122 14.68 43.91 -23.04
N THR A 1123 13.81 42.90 -23.04
CA THR A 1123 12.61 42.86 -23.88
C THR A 1123 11.43 42.79 -22.93
N ASP A 1124 10.61 43.84 -22.90
CA ASP A 1124 9.31 43.80 -22.25
C ASP A 1124 8.38 42.84 -23.01
N ILE A 1125 7.39 42.30 -22.29
CA ILE A 1125 6.59 41.16 -22.76
C ILE A 1125 5.68 41.52 -23.95
N ASP A 1126 5.41 42.81 -24.17
CA ASP A 1126 4.48 43.26 -25.21
C ASP A 1126 5.08 43.27 -26.63
N ASP A 1127 6.40 43.24 -26.79
CA ASP A 1127 7.10 43.28 -28.10
C ASP A 1127 7.36 41.90 -28.73
N ILE A 1128 6.88 40.80 -28.13
CA ILE A 1128 6.95 39.45 -28.73
C ILE A 1128 5.54 38.87 -28.93
N VAL A 1129 4.71 39.64 -29.64
CA VAL A 1129 3.57 39.11 -30.39
C VAL A 1129 3.97 39.09 -31.87
N PRO A 1130 4.24 37.92 -32.49
CA PRO A 1130 4.43 37.87 -33.93
C PRO A 1130 3.09 38.21 -34.62
N GLU A 1131 3.12 39.18 -35.54
CA GLU A 1131 1.94 39.57 -36.34
C GLU A 1131 1.43 38.40 -37.19
N PHE A 1132 0.46 37.65 -36.65
CA PHE A 1132 -0.39 36.74 -37.43
C PHE A 1132 -1.50 37.55 -38.10
N ASN A 1133 -1.17 38.21 -39.21
CA ASN A 1133 -2.17 38.76 -40.12
C ASN A 1133 -2.91 37.61 -40.84
N TYR A 1134 -3.99 37.10 -40.24
CA TYR A 1134 -5.32 36.84 -40.83
C TYR A 1134 -6.22 36.04 -39.85
N ASP A 1135 -7.34 36.67 -39.43
CA ASP A 1135 -8.51 36.09 -38.71
C ASP A 1135 -8.32 35.34 -37.37
N ASP A 1136 -7.67 35.99 -36.39
CA ASP A 1136 -7.61 35.55 -34.99
C ASP A 1136 -8.84 35.92 -34.11
N THR A 1137 -10.02 36.14 -34.73
CA THR A 1137 -11.25 36.48 -34.00
C THR A 1137 -11.78 35.32 -33.15
N ALA A 1138 -11.58 34.06 -33.58
CA ALA A 1138 -12.09 32.88 -32.88
C ALA A 1138 -11.30 32.54 -31.59
N LEU A 1139 -9.96 32.54 -31.63
CA LEU A 1139 -9.12 32.18 -30.49
C LEU A 1139 -9.26 33.23 -29.36
N ILE A 1140 -9.30 34.51 -29.72
CA ILE A 1140 -9.49 35.62 -28.78
C ILE A 1140 -10.92 35.62 -28.20
N ALA A 1141 -11.94 35.21 -28.96
CA ALA A 1141 -13.30 35.05 -28.45
C ALA A 1141 -13.43 33.87 -27.47
N TYR A 1142 -12.77 32.74 -27.75
CA TYR A 1142 -12.74 31.56 -26.88
C TYR A 1142 -12.06 31.88 -25.54
N LEU A 1143 -10.86 32.49 -25.58
CA LEU A 1143 -10.10 32.88 -24.39
C LEU A 1143 -10.75 34.01 -23.57
N LYS A 1144 -11.66 34.80 -24.18
CA LYS A 1144 -12.46 35.83 -23.49
C LYS A 1144 -13.89 35.38 -23.15
N GLY A 1145 -14.21 34.09 -23.28
CA GLY A 1145 -15.48 33.51 -22.81
C GLY A 1145 -16.73 33.92 -23.59
N LYS A 1146 -16.63 34.27 -24.88
CA LYS A 1146 -17.80 34.51 -25.74
C LYS A 1146 -18.26 33.21 -26.43
N THR A 1147 -19.56 32.94 -26.36
CA THR A 1147 -20.15 31.60 -26.52
C THR A 1147 -20.49 31.13 -27.93
N ASN A 1148 -20.26 31.95 -28.98
CA ASN A 1148 -20.60 31.57 -30.36
C ASN A 1148 -19.35 31.43 -31.24
N ILE A 1149 -18.86 30.20 -31.40
CA ILE A 1149 -17.88 29.80 -32.42
C ILE A 1149 -18.46 28.60 -33.15
N THR A 1150 -18.62 28.72 -34.46
CA THR A 1150 -19.21 27.66 -35.32
C THR A 1150 -18.18 26.59 -35.68
N GLU A 1151 -18.67 25.38 -35.96
CA GLU A 1151 -17.87 24.20 -36.32
C GLU A 1151 -16.96 24.43 -37.54
N THR A 1152 -17.40 25.25 -38.50
CA THR A 1152 -16.63 25.72 -39.65
C THR A 1152 -15.36 26.50 -39.26
N ASN A 1153 -15.39 27.28 -38.18
CA ASN A 1153 -14.25 28.07 -37.73
C ASN A 1153 -13.19 27.17 -37.08
N ILE A 1154 -13.62 26.12 -36.37
CA ILE A 1154 -12.74 25.10 -35.79
C ILE A 1154 -12.07 24.30 -36.91
N LEU A 1155 -12.82 23.84 -37.91
CA LEU A 1155 -12.29 23.14 -39.09
C LEU A 1155 -11.32 24.00 -39.92
N SER A 1156 -11.58 25.31 -40.05
CA SER A 1156 -10.66 26.27 -40.66
C SER A 1156 -9.34 26.36 -39.88
N PHE A 1157 -9.42 26.57 -38.57
CA PHE A 1157 -8.27 26.64 -37.67
C PHE A 1157 -7.44 25.34 -37.71
N THR A 1158 -8.09 24.16 -37.61
CA THR A 1158 -7.40 22.87 -37.67
C THR A 1158 -6.69 22.66 -39.01
N ARG A 1159 -7.29 23.05 -40.14
CA ARG A 1159 -6.65 22.97 -41.47
C ARG A 1159 -5.46 23.93 -41.60
N SER A 1160 -5.58 25.16 -41.08
CA SER A 1160 -4.48 26.14 -41.07
C SER A 1160 -3.32 25.67 -40.18
N PHE A 1161 -3.62 25.20 -38.96
CA PHE A 1161 -2.66 24.67 -38.01
C PHE A 1161 -1.91 23.44 -38.54
N VAL A 1162 -2.61 22.47 -39.15
CA VAL A 1162 -2.00 21.30 -39.78
C VAL A 1162 -1.13 21.70 -40.99
N ARG A 1163 -1.55 22.68 -41.79
CA ARG A 1163 -0.79 23.20 -42.94
C ARG A 1163 0.49 23.94 -42.51
N ASN A 1164 0.48 24.59 -41.36
CA ASN A 1164 1.67 25.22 -40.78
C ASN A 1164 2.59 24.18 -40.10
N MET A 1165 2.03 23.16 -39.45
CA MET A 1165 2.78 22.04 -38.89
C MET A 1165 3.57 21.25 -39.94
N THR A 1166 3.06 21.08 -41.17
CA THR A 1166 3.84 20.46 -42.27
C THR A 1166 5.02 21.31 -42.75
N TYR A 1167 5.05 22.62 -42.46
CA TYR A 1167 6.16 23.51 -42.81
C TYR A 1167 7.31 23.53 -41.79
N ILE A 1168 7.05 23.16 -40.53
CA ILE A 1168 8.07 23.17 -39.46
C ILE A 1168 9.20 22.14 -39.72
N PRO A 1169 8.91 20.87 -40.09
CA PRO A 1169 9.95 19.90 -40.50
C PRO A 1169 10.81 20.38 -41.68
N LEU A 1170 10.24 21.20 -42.58
CA LEU A 1170 10.96 21.76 -43.74
C LEU A 1170 11.91 22.90 -43.36
N LYS A 1171 11.56 23.77 -42.40
CA LYS A 1171 12.49 24.77 -41.84
C LYS A 1171 13.59 24.09 -40.99
N CYS A 1172 13.25 23.10 -40.17
CA CYS A 1172 14.24 22.35 -39.39
C CYS A 1172 15.20 21.54 -40.28
N ARG A 1173 14.72 20.89 -41.35
CA ARG A 1173 15.59 20.23 -42.35
C ARG A 1173 16.57 21.19 -43.02
N LYS A 1174 16.14 22.42 -43.33
CA LYS A 1174 17.01 23.44 -43.95
C LYS A 1174 18.08 24.03 -43.03
N LEU A 1175 18.04 23.79 -41.72
CA LEU A 1175 19.02 24.33 -40.77
C LEU A 1175 20.06 23.33 -40.25
N LYS A 1176 19.93 22.02 -40.51
CA LYS A 1176 20.97 21.02 -40.17
C LYS A 1176 21.05 19.79 -41.11
N PHE A 1177 20.97 19.98 -42.43
CA PHE A 1177 21.46 19.00 -43.41
C PHE A 1177 22.14 19.70 -44.59
N GLY A 1178 23.47 19.84 -44.51
CA GLY A 1178 24.31 20.09 -45.68
C GLY A 1178 24.41 18.84 -46.55
N SER A 1179 24.46 19.03 -47.87
CA SER A 1179 24.67 17.97 -48.86
C SER A 1179 26.03 17.27 -48.71
N LEU A 1180 26.13 16.05 -49.24
CA LEU A 1180 27.42 15.38 -49.47
C LEU A 1180 28.40 16.30 -50.20
N ILE A 1181 29.67 16.31 -49.77
CA ILE A 1181 30.75 17.06 -50.43
C ILE A 1181 31.54 16.06 -51.27
N ASP A 1182 31.31 16.08 -52.58
CA ASP A 1182 32.16 15.39 -53.56
C ASP A 1182 33.39 16.26 -53.85
N ILE A 1183 34.56 15.87 -53.35
CA ILE A 1183 35.83 16.55 -53.64
C ILE A 1183 36.35 16.05 -55.00
N LYS A 1184 35.99 16.77 -56.07
CA LYS A 1184 36.54 16.51 -57.42
C LYS A 1184 37.89 17.22 -57.59
N ARG A 1185 38.89 16.45 -58.00
CA ARG A 1185 40.27 16.84 -58.41
C ARG A 1185 40.56 18.35 -58.42
N SER A 1186 41.22 18.80 -57.34
CA SER A 1186 41.95 20.06 -57.24
C SER A 1186 43.22 19.81 -56.42
N ASP A 1187 44.31 20.50 -56.73
CA ASP A 1187 45.65 20.08 -56.26
C ASP A 1187 45.92 20.28 -54.74
N ASN A 1188 45.06 21.01 -54.01
CA ASN A 1188 45.09 21.09 -52.53
C ASN A 1188 43.95 20.27 -51.90
N ILE A 1189 44.17 18.96 -51.71
CA ILE A 1189 43.23 18.09 -50.98
C ILE A 1189 43.33 18.30 -49.46
N GLU A 1190 44.52 18.62 -48.96
CA GLU A 1190 44.86 18.72 -47.53
C GLU A 1190 44.09 19.85 -46.82
N GLU A 1191 44.14 21.07 -47.38
CA GLU A 1191 43.48 22.27 -46.86
C GLU A 1191 41.94 22.13 -46.80
N ASN A 1192 41.36 21.32 -47.70
CA ASN A 1192 39.93 21.04 -47.74
C ASN A 1192 39.50 20.02 -46.67
N ILE A 1193 40.34 19.01 -46.38
CA ILE A 1193 40.07 18.04 -45.30
C ILE A 1193 40.23 18.72 -43.92
N ILE A 1194 41.26 19.55 -43.74
CA ILE A 1194 41.50 20.31 -42.51
C ILE A 1194 40.35 21.32 -42.25
N ASN A 1195 39.83 21.98 -43.30
CA ASN A 1195 38.64 22.85 -43.20
C ASN A 1195 37.35 22.09 -42.86
N ALA A 1196 37.21 20.82 -43.25
CA ALA A 1196 36.05 20.01 -42.90
C ALA A 1196 36.12 19.55 -41.42
N PHE A 1197 37.32 19.21 -40.94
CA PHE A 1197 37.58 18.81 -39.55
C PHE A 1197 37.34 19.96 -38.57
N THR A 1198 37.91 21.12 -38.83
CA THR A 1198 37.72 22.34 -38.00
C THR A 1198 36.27 22.84 -37.97
N LYS A 1199 35.42 22.39 -38.90
CA LYS A 1199 33.97 22.65 -38.94
C LYS A 1199 33.10 21.50 -38.39
N GLY A 1200 33.71 20.43 -37.87
CA GLY A 1200 33.03 19.37 -37.11
C GLY A 1200 32.29 18.32 -37.95
N PHE A 1201 32.72 18.05 -39.19
CA PHE A 1201 32.14 16.99 -40.03
C PHE A 1201 32.80 15.61 -39.76
N PRO A 1202 32.01 14.51 -39.68
CA PRO A 1202 32.57 13.17 -39.49
C PRO A 1202 33.14 12.58 -40.79
N LEU A 1203 34.31 11.92 -40.68
CA LEU A 1203 35.10 11.36 -41.79
C LEU A 1203 34.33 10.43 -42.74
N ASN A 1204 33.37 9.66 -42.21
CA ASN A 1204 32.57 8.68 -42.96
C ASN A 1204 31.56 9.29 -43.96
N LYS A 1205 31.65 10.60 -44.23
CA LYS A 1205 30.85 11.31 -45.25
C LYS A 1205 31.68 11.98 -46.36
N ILE A 1206 33.00 11.72 -46.41
CA ILE A 1206 33.90 12.23 -47.45
C ILE A 1206 34.18 11.12 -48.47
N ASN A 1207 33.99 11.39 -49.76
CA ASN A 1207 34.20 10.42 -50.83
C ASN A 1207 35.41 10.82 -51.69
N ILE A 1208 36.46 10.00 -51.70
CA ILE A 1208 37.71 10.23 -52.43
C ILE A 1208 37.80 9.24 -53.59
N SER A 1209 38.01 9.73 -54.82
CA SER A 1209 38.06 8.91 -56.04
C SER A 1209 39.40 8.98 -56.75
N GLY A 1210 40.25 7.98 -56.52
CA GLY A 1210 41.45 7.72 -57.31
C GLY A 1210 42.66 7.25 -56.48
N SER A 1211 43.31 6.19 -56.93
CA SER A 1211 44.57 5.70 -56.36
C SER A 1211 45.77 6.28 -57.12
N LYS A 1212 46.54 7.16 -56.48
CA LYS A 1212 47.92 7.46 -56.84
C LYS A 1212 48.76 7.51 -55.57
N ALA A 1213 49.99 7.00 -55.65
CA ALA A 1213 50.98 7.30 -54.63
C ALA A 1213 51.44 8.75 -54.79
N GLN A 1214 51.54 9.48 -53.69
CA GLN A 1214 52.20 10.78 -53.62
C GLN A 1214 53.32 10.71 -52.57
N ASN A 1215 54.46 11.30 -52.92
CA ASN A 1215 55.61 11.43 -52.04
C ASN A 1215 55.59 12.85 -51.46
N ILE A 1216 55.53 12.96 -50.14
CA ILE A 1216 55.49 14.23 -49.41
C ILE A 1216 56.56 14.17 -48.32
N ASN A 1217 57.50 15.12 -48.36
CA ASN A 1217 58.64 15.21 -47.43
C ASN A 1217 59.44 13.90 -47.28
N GLY A 1218 59.62 13.15 -48.38
CA GLY A 1218 60.38 11.89 -48.41
C GLY A 1218 59.56 10.63 -48.11
N ILE A 1219 58.29 10.77 -47.69
CA ILE A 1219 57.43 9.64 -47.30
C ILE A 1219 56.37 9.40 -48.38
N ASN A 1220 56.28 8.13 -48.83
CA ASN A 1220 55.31 7.69 -49.84
C ASN A 1220 54.00 7.22 -49.20
N TYR A 1221 52.87 7.84 -49.56
CA TYR A 1221 51.55 7.47 -49.09
C TYR A 1221 50.75 6.73 -50.15
N THR A 1222 49.99 5.70 -49.76
CA THR A 1222 49.02 5.01 -50.62
C THR A 1222 47.69 4.81 -49.90
N PHE A 1223 46.59 5.17 -50.58
CA PHE A 1223 45.22 5.02 -50.08
C PHE A 1223 44.52 3.91 -50.86
N THR A 1224 43.99 2.90 -50.16
CA THR A 1224 43.21 1.82 -50.78
C THR A 1224 41.91 1.57 -50.02
N LYS A 1225 40.82 1.28 -50.76
CA LYS A 1225 39.57 0.74 -50.20
C LYS A 1225 39.64 -0.79 -50.30
N SER A 1226 39.68 -1.49 -49.17
CA SER A 1226 39.53 -2.95 -49.15
C SER A 1226 38.05 -3.34 -49.20
N LYS A 1227 37.74 -4.39 -49.97
CA LYS A 1227 36.44 -5.08 -49.93
C LYS A 1227 36.63 -6.46 -49.30
N HIS A 1228 36.43 -6.59 -47.99
CA HIS A 1228 36.30 -7.90 -47.36
C HIS A 1228 35.10 -7.93 -46.40
N ASN A 1229 34.28 -8.98 -46.56
CA ASN A 1229 33.06 -9.21 -45.78
C ASN A 1229 33.40 -9.87 -44.44
N ILE A 1230 33.56 -9.11 -43.37
CA ILE A 1230 33.48 -9.61 -41.98
C ILE A 1230 32.65 -8.64 -41.14
N LEU A 1231 31.76 -9.17 -40.31
CA LEU A 1231 30.79 -8.42 -39.51
C LEU A 1231 31.46 -7.67 -38.34
N SER A 1232 31.34 -6.34 -38.33
CA SER A 1232 31.65 -5.45 -37.21
C SER A 1232 30.59 -4.35 -37.14
N PRO A 1233 30.13 -3.91 -35.95
CA PRO A 1233 29.15 -2.83 -35.82
C PRO A 1233 29.75 -1.43 -35.98
N TYR A 1234 31.06 -1.31 -36.19
CA TYR A 1234 31.74 -0.05 -36.53
C TYR A 1234 32.09 -0.05 -38.03
N GLY A 1235 31.70 1.02 -38.74
CA GLY A 1235 31.66 1.05 -40.21
C GLY A 1235 33.02 1.09 -40.93
N GLU A 1236 32.96 1.18 -42.27
CA GLU A 1236 34.11 1.11 -43.19
C GLU A 1236 35.30 1.97 -42.75
N PHE A 1237 36.46 1.33 -42.52
CA PHE A 1237 37.72 2.02 -42.22
C PHE A 1237 38.50 2.35 -43.49
N LEU A 1238 39.12 3.54 -43.50
CA LEU A 1238 40.05 3.97 -44.54
C LEU A 1238 41.48 3.63 -44.07
N HIS A 1239 42.10 2.60 -44.66
CA HIS A 1239 43.47 2.23 -44.31
C HIS A 1239 44.48 3.19 -44.96
N ILE A 1240 45.33 3.79 -44.11
CA ILE A 1240 46.53 4.53 -44.51
C ILE A 1240 47.71 3.70 -44.03
N THR A 1241 48.46 3.10 -44.97
CA THR A 1241 49.70 2.38 -44.65
C THR A 1241 50.87 3.36 -44.62
N TYR A 1242 51.56 3.40 -43.48
CA TYR A 1242 52.77 4.18 -43.25
C TYR A 1242 53.98 3.25 -43.28
N ASN A 1243 55.08 3.65 -43.92
CA ASN A 1243 56.33 2.90 -43.89
C ASN A 1243 57.37 3.80 -43.21
N MET A 1244 57.80 3.44 -41.99
CA MET A 1244 58.72 4.27 -41.20
C MET A 1244 60.18 3.90 -41.45
N GLU A 1245 60.96 4.86 -41.94
CA GLU A 1245 62.35 5.02 -41.54
C GLU A 1245 62.52 6.47 -41.03
N ASN A 1246 62.72 6.60 -39.71
CA ASN A 1246 63.14 7.82 -38.98
C ASN A 1246 62.16 9.02 -38.90
N GLU A 1247 61.34 9.10 -37.84
CA GLU A 1247 61.49 10.06 -36.71
C GLU A 1247 60.26 10.07 -35.75
N PRO A 1248 60.39 10.36 -34.43
CA PRO A 1248 59.31 10.12 -33.46
C PRO A 1248 58.33 11.28 -33.21
N ASP A 1249 58.72 12.53 -33.44
CA ASP A 1249 58.07 13.69 -32.81
C ASP A 1249 56.71 14.10 -33.41
N ILE A 1250 56.40 13.68 -34.64
CA ILE A 1250 55.14 14.01 -35.33
C ILE A 1250 53.93 13.35 -34.65
N LEU A 1251 54.11 12.21 -33.99
CA LEU A 1251 53.03 11.44 -33.37
C LEU A 1251 52.37 12.17 -32.18
N THR A 1252 53.07 13.15 -31.61
CA THR A 1252 52.60 13.97 -30.49
C THR A 1252 51.67 15.10 -30.95
N GLN A 1253 51.89 15.66 -32.15
CA GLN A 1253 51.03 16.71 -32.72
C GLN A 1253 49.71 16.17 -33.31
N ILE A 1254 49.67 14.90 -33.73
CA ILE A 1254 48.45 14.28 -34.27
C ILE A 1254 47.46 13.86 -33.15
N LYS A 1255 47.90 13.87 -31.87
CA LYS A 1255 47.07 13.49 -30.71
C LYS A 1255 46.36 14.67 -30.02
N SER A 1256 46.66 15.92 -30.38
CA SER A 1256 46.00 17.14 -29.87
C SER A 1256 44.95 17.67 -30.83
#